data_AF-A0A945MRF4-F1
#
_entry.id   AF-A0A945MRF4-F1
#
_cell.length_a   1.000
_cell.length_b   1.000
_cell.length_c   1.000
_cell.angle_alpha   90.00
_cell.angle_beta   90.00
_cell.angle_gamma   90.00
#
_symmetry.space_group_name_H-M   'P 1'
#
loop_
_entity.id
_entity.type
_entity.pdbx_description
1 polymer ?
#
loop_
_entity_poly.entity_id
_entity_poly.type
_entity_poly.pdbx_seq_one_letter_code
_entity_poly.pdbx_strand_id
1 'polypeptide(L)'
;MLNWLISFIKRLFGSQSDRQFKRTMPQVDEINKFAAQYQSLSDADLQAKTAVFRQDLKIRNADNQQRLDEITESLRGDLDMAERERLNDQYDELDKAIRDTEAAFLDEILPQAFAMVVDACRRLLGRKWDRADEPIEWDMVPYDVQIFGGISLHEGKISEMTTGEGKTLVASMPLFLNAIPGRGVHLITHNEYLARRDAMWIGPLFNFLGLSVGIIQDVHQTGADAFVLNVPDGLPTEFNWEKTGHKEGYAADIAYATCSQVGFDYLRDNMSVRLEELMQREFNYAIVDEADSILIDEARTPLILSGAVPDATNQYKEMRPLVEKLMKAQANLVNKIVAEAEKVGKEGEEYDYNTGIGLLRATRGAPANRRLAKVLQEEGVKKLINRVEADYMRDKNLQEVDEGLYFVVDERSNTIDLTEKGRDLLSPNEQALFVLPDISIDVEVIRTDEDLSDEEKTLKEETAHREYAEKSQAVHNINQLMKAYTLFEKDVQYLVSEDGRVVIVDESTGRPQPGRRFADGLHQALETKEGVKLQNETQTVATITLQNLFRMYHKLAGMTGTAETEAGELWEIYKLDVAVIPTNRPIRRFDQQDQIYRTKREKYNALIEEVDRLHQLGLPVLVGTISVEISELLSRMLTRRGIKHELLNARHHDREAQIVTDAGQIGAVTIATNMAGRGTDIKLAPEVVRIDRAIVESGLTLDDKLPAGQVMRKHLEENPSGLQVIGTERHEARRIDRQLRGRSGRQGDPGSSRFYLSLEDDLMRLFGSERIGAVMDKLGAEEGEVIEAGMVTKSIERAQKKVEGRNFEMRKHVLEYDDVMNQQRQVIYNRRRDVLERESAQDQIEEMIEESLDAVLAPYVDPNDIPEEWDWEGLQNEFSSNFFLGFTVSESERAEIGAVALREQLRETIQDAYERRLTTVGEEVFREVEKAIALHTIDTCWQEHLHEIDELKDGIGFVGVGGKNPLIEYKKGAYEMFESLIGRIAQETLRNLFQLRIDTGADSLQSSAQPGRISAVHRDATNMGFRGVEQAPTGGAPGQPVNSPSQLRGSGGGSDESPTARQPIVREQPKVGRNAPCPCGSGKKYKQCHGVNG
;
A
#
# COMPACT_ATOMS: atom_id res chain seq x y z
N MET A 1 -24.12 -14.01 38.41
CA MET A 1 -23.39 -13.29 39.46
C MET A 1 -22.33 -12.36 38.88
N LEU A 2 -21.32 -12.86 38.16
CA LEU A 2 -20.23 -12.04 37.58
C LEU A 2 -20.71 -10.84 36.74
N ASN A 3 -21.61 -11.03 35.77
CA ASN A 3 -22.16 -9.94 34.95
C ASN A 3 -22.96 -8.90 35.77
N TRP A 4 -23.56 -9.30 36.90
CA TRP A 4 -24.24 -8.37 37.81
C TRP A 4 -23.23 -7.56 38.60
N LEU A 5 -22.13 -8.18 39.06
CA LEU A 5 -21.02 -7.49 39.71
C LEU A 5 -20.35 -6.49 38.76
N ILE A 6 -20.09 -6.88 37.50
CA ILE A 6 -19.52 -6.01 36.47
C ILE A 6 -20.47 -4.84 36.15
N SER A 7 -21.77 -5.11 35.99
CA SER A 7 -22.80 -4.08 35.80
C SER A 7 -22.86 -3.11 36.98
N PHE A 8 -22.85 -3.63 38.21
CA PHE A 8 -22.85 -2.84 39.44
C PHE A 8 -21.58 -1.97 39.56
N ILE A 9 -20.40 -2.51 39.30
CA ILE A 9 -19.12 -1.78 39.30
C ILE A 9 -19.11 -0.67 38.23
N LYS A 10 -19.54 -0.95 36.99
CA LYS A 10 -19.71 0.07 35.94
C LYS A 10 -20.68 1.17 36.36
N ARG A 11 -21.76 0.82 37.05
CA ARG A 11 -22.79 1.78 37.51
C ARG A 11 -22.35 2.64 38.71
N LEU A 12 -21.42 2.15 39.53
CA LEU A 12 -20.91 2.84 40.73
C LEU A 12 -19.67 3.70 40.46
N PHE A 13 -18.79 3.26 39.54
CA PHE A 13 -17.49 3.89 39.29
C PHE A 13 -17.28 4.38 37.85
N GLY A 14 -18.32 4.31 37.01
CA GLY A 14 -18.20 4.56 35.57
C GLY A 14 -17.42 3.48 34.81
N SER A 15 -17.35 3.64 33.51
CA SER A 15 -16.42 2.96 32.61
C SER A 15 -14.97 3.43 32.82
N GLN A 16 -14.02 2.81 32.12
CA GLN A 16 -12.62 3.23 32.15
C GLN A 16 -12.43 4.63 31.54
N SER A 17 -13.10 4.91 30.41
CA SER A 17 -13.13 6.22 29.76
C SER A 17 -13.77 7.29 30.65
N ASP A 18 -14.89 7.02 31.35
CA ASP A 18 -15.48 7.99 32.30
C ASP A 18 -14.50 8.43 33.39
N ARG A 19 -13.57 7.54 33.80
CA ARG A 19 -12.53 7.85 34.79
C ARG A 19 -11.37 8.63 34.18
N GLN A 20 -11.00 8.33 32.93
CA GLN A 20 -9.97 9.07 32.19
C GLN A 20 -10.45 10.50 31.91
N PHE A 21 -11.68 10.67 31.39
CA PHE A 21 -12.31 11.97 31.17
C PHE A 21 -12.30 12.84 32.44
N LYS A 22 -12.70 12.28 33.59
CA LYS A 22 -12.66 12.98 34.90
C LYS A 22 -11.26 13.31 35.40
N ARG A 23 -10.21 12.62 34.95
CA ARG A 23 -8.81 12.92 35.30
C ARG A 23 -8.23 14.04 34.45
N THR A 24 -8.64 14.12 33.18
CA THR A 24 -8.16 15.14 32.22
C THR A 24 -8.98 16.43 32.25
N MET A 25 -10.24 16.40 32.76
CA MET A 25 -11.09 17.60 32.88
C MET A 25 -10.38 18.83 33.52
N PRO A 26 -9.55 18.71 34.57
CA PRO A 26 -8.81 19.86 35.11
C PRO A 26 -7.86 20.53 34.11
N GLN A 27 -7.28 19.79 33.17
CA GLN A 27 -6.46 20.36 32.09
C GLN A 27 -7.33 21.06 31.03
N VAL A 28 -8.53 20.54 30.75
CA VAL A 28 -9.53 21.20 29.88
C VAL A 28 -10.01 22.52 30.50
N ASP A 29 -10.28 22.53 31.81
CA ASP A 29 -10.62 23.75 32.56
C ASP A 29 -9.47 24.79 32.51
N GLU A 30 -8.21 24.34 32.57
CA GLU A 30 -7.03 25.20 32.46
C GLU A 30 -6.83 25.77 31.04
N ILE A 31 -7.02 24.95 30.00
CA ILE A 31 -7.03 25.40 28.59
C ILE A 31 -8.10 26.48 28.39
N ASN A 32 -9.33 26.23 28.84
CA ASN A 32 -10.42 27.20 28.74
C ASN A 32 -10.12 28.51 29.49
N LYS A 33 -9.45 28.43 30.65
CA LYS A 33 -8.99 29.58 31.42
C LYS A 33 -7.89 30.38 30.70
N PHE A 34 -6.96 29.73 29.99
CA PHE A 34 -5.98 30.42 29.16
C PHE A 34 -6.62 31.02 27.90
N ALA A 35 -7.54 30.30 27.25
CA ALA A 35 -8.25 30.79 26.06
C ALA A 35 -9.02 32.08 26.39
N ALA A 36 -9.69 32.13 27.55
CA ALA A 36 -10.36 33.34 28.04
C ALA A 36 -9.39 34.52 28.28
N GLN A 37 -8.17 34.27 28.75
CA GLN A 37 -7.15 35.32 28.91
C GLN A 37 -6.65 35.83 27.56
N TYR A 38 -6.45 34.92 26.59
CA TYR A 38 -5.90 35.25 25.28
C TYR A 38 -6.84 36.09 24.41
N GLN A 39 -8.15 36.13 24.70
CA GLN A 39 -9.09 37.08 24.08
C GLN A 39 -8.66 38.55 24.21
N SER A 40 -7.83 38.89 25.20
CA SER A 40 -7.31 40.25 25.42
C SER A 40 -6.07 40.61 24.58
N LEU A 41 -5.43 39.63 23.92
CA LEU A 41 -4.24 39.82 23.08
C LEU A 41 -4.62 40.31 21.68
N SER A 42 -3.73 41.05 21.01
CA SER A 42 -3.88 41.29 19.57
C SER A 42 -3.61 40.01 18.76
N ASP A 43 -4.06 39.97 17.50
CA ASP A 43 -3.78 38.84 16.60
C ASP A 43 -2.26 38.61 16.45
N ALA A 44 -1.47 39.69 16.38
CA ALA A 44 -0.02 39.63 16.26
C ALA A 44 0.65 39.13 17.56
N ASP A 45 0.18 39.56 18.73
CA ASP A 45 0.67 39.05 20.03
C ASP A 45 0.35 37.56 20.20
N LEU A 46 -0.78 37.09 19.67
CA LEU A 46 -1.15 35.68 19.68
C LEU A 46 -0.22 34.87 18.76
N GLN A 47 -0.02 35.30 17.52
CA GLN A 47 0.91 34.64 16.57
C GLN A 47 2.36 34.63 17.10
N ALA A 48 2.81 35.73 17.72
CA ALA A 48 4.16 35.85 18.27
C ALA A 48 4.48 34.85 19.40
N LYS A 49 3.47 34.32 20.10
CA LYS A 49 3.67 33.27 21.13
C LYS A 49 4.29 31.99 20.55
N THR A 50 3.99 31.63 19.31
CA THR A 50 4.60 30.47 18.63
C THR A 50 6.11 30.64 18.50
N ALA A 51 6.58 31.85 18.18
CA ALA A 51 8.00 32.18 18.13
C ALA A 51 8.65 32.17 19.53
N VAL A 52 7.94 32.65 20.57
CA VAL A 52 8.41 32.57 21.96
C VAL A 52 8.60 31.12 22.40
N PHE A 53 7.62 30.23 22.17
CA PHE A 53 7.77 28.81 22.52
C PHE A 53 8.93 28.14 21.78
N ARG A 54 9.14 28.47 20.50
CA ARG A 54 10.31 28.02 19.72
C ARG A 54 11.63 28.51 20.31
N GLN A 55 11.68 29.76 20.76
CA GLN A 55 12.88 30.33 21.37
C GLN A 55 13.16 29.72 22.75
N ASP A 56 12.15 29.56 23.60
CA ASP A 56 12.27 28.96 24.93
C ASP A 56 12.77 27.51 24.84
N LEU A 57 12.25 26.72 23.90
CA LEU A 57 12.71 25.35 23.65
C LEU A 57 14.16 25.31 23.16
N LYS A 58 14.54 26.19 22.21
CA LYS A 58 15.94 26.31 21.74
C LYS A 58 16.89 26.68 22.88
N ILE A 59 16.48 27.51 23.83
CA ILE A 59 17.28 27.85 25.01
C ILE A 59 17.44 26.64 25.94
N ARG A 60 16.37 25.85 26.16
CA ARG A 60 16.43 24.63 26.98
C ARG A 60 17.36 23.56 26.40
N ASN A 61 17.33 23.37 25.08
CA ASN A 61 18.12 22.35 24.39
C ASN A 61 19.53 22.82 23.97
N ALA A 62 19.91 24.08 24.19
CA ALA A 62 21.14 24.67 23.63
C ALA A 62 22.44 23.89 23.91
N ASP A 63 22.63 23.42 25.15
CA ASP A 63 23.84 22.66 25.56
C ASP A 63 23.88 21.27 24.92
N ASN A 64 22.75 20.55 24.91
CA ASN A 64 22.67 19.23 24.27
C ASN A 64 22.79 19.32 22.74
N GLN A 65 22.14 20.32 22.13
CA GLN A 65 22.21 20.54 20.68
C GLN A 65 23.63 20.91 20.24
N GLN A 66 24.32 21.79 20.98
CA GLN A 66 25.72 22.12 20.66
C GLN A 66 26.60 20.87 20.67
N ARG A 67 26.45 19.99 21.67
CA ARG A 67 27.20 18.73 21.74
C ARG A 67 26.83 17.76 20.63
N LEU A 68 25.54 17.68 20.27
CA LEU A 68 25.08 16.87 19.15
C LEU A 68 25.72 17.36 17.84
N ASP A 69 25.70 18.68 17.59
CA ASP A 69 26.32 19.31 16.42
C ASP A 69 27.85 19.07 16.37
N GLU A 70 28.53 19.15 17.53
CA GLU A 70 29.97 18.83 17.67
C GLU A 70 30.27 17.35 17.35
N ILE A 71 29.39 16.42 17.76
CA ILE A 71 29.52 14.99 17.43
C ILE A 71 29.21 14.72 15.96
N THR A 72 28.14 15.29 15.41
CA THR A 72 27.77 15.12 13.99
C THR A 72 28.87 15.61 13.05
N GLU A 73 29.50 16.75 13.36
CA GLU A 73 30.63 17.25 12.57
C GLU A 73 31.87 16.34 12.73
N SER A 74 32.09 15.77 13.92
CA SER A 74 33.15 14.79 14.13
C SER A 74 32.91 13.49 13.34
N LEU A 75 31.68 12.98 13.30
CA LEU A 75 31.29 11.75 12.60
C LEU A 75 31.46 11.79 11.07
N ARG A 76 31.44 12.99 10.48
CA ARG A 76 31.71 13.24 9.06
C ARG A 76 33.17 13.09 8.66
N GLY A 77 34.10 13.25 9.60
CA GLY A 77 35.53 13.09 9.35
C GLY A 77 35.96 11.62 9.32
N ASP A 78 37.20 11.41 8.88
CA ASP A 78 37.87 10.12 8.99
C ASP A 78 38.14 9.81 10.48
N LEU A 79 37.46 8.77 10.97
CA LEU A 79 37.53 8.29 12.35
C LEU A 79 37.78 6.79 12.36
N ASP A 80 38.58 6.30 13.31
CA ASP A 80 38.64 4.86 13.54
C ASP A 80 37.29 4.32 14.01
N MET A 81 37.05 3.03 13.75
CA MET A 81 35.76 2.39 13.99
C MET A 81 35.33 2.43 15.46
N ALA A 82 36.29 2.37 16.40
CA ALA A 82 35.99 2.32 17.83
C ALA A 82 35.60 3.69 18.39
N GLU A 83 36.26 4.78 17.98
CA GLU A 83 35.83 6.13 18.35
C GLU A 83 34.54 6.52 17.61
N ARG A 84 34.31 6.04 16.37
CA ARG A 84 33.03 6.22 15.67
C ARG A 84 31.86 5.51 16.35
N GLU A 85 32.00 4.24 16.73
CA GLU A 85 30.98 3.50 17.50
C GLU A 85 30.63 4.24 18.79
N ARG A 86 31.65 4.68 19.52
CA ARG A 86 31.51 5.46 20.76
C ARG A 86 30.89 6.85 20.55
N LEU A 87 31.08 7.48 19.40
CA LEU A 87 30.45 8.77 19.06
C LEU A 87 28.99 8.57 18.62
N ASN A 88 28.66 7.48 17.93
CA ASN A 88 27.29 7.11 17.62
C ASN A 88 26.48 6.80 18.90
N ASP A 89 27.04 6.05 19.86
CA ASP A 89 26.42 5.83 21.17
C ASP A 89 26.10 7.16 21.89
N GLN A 90 27.05 8.10 21.88
CA GLN A 90 26.85 9.44 22.47
C GLN A 90 25.84 10.29 21.70
N TYR A 91 25.78 10.18 20.37
CA TYR A 91 24.79 10.84 19.53
C TYR A 91 23.38 10.36 19.89
N ASP A 92 23.17 9.04 19.98
CA ASP A 92 21.89 8.44 20.34
C ASP A 92 21.45 8.80 21.78
N GLU A 93 22.39 8.82 22.74
CA GLU A 93 22.11 9.30 24.10
C GLU A 93 21.70 10.79 24.11
N LEU A 94 22.33 11.64 23.29
CA LEU A 94 22.05 13.08 23.22
C LEU A 94 20.75 13.41 22.47
N ASP A 95 20.47 12.83 21.29
CA ASP A 95 19.19 13.08 20.61
C ASP A 95 18.02 12.59 21.48
N LYS A 96 18.17 11.46 22.17
CA LYS A 96 17.20 11.01 23.17
C LYS A 96 17.02 12.03 24.31
N ALA A 97 18.10 12.57 24.87
CA ALA A 97 18.01 13.59 25.93
C ALA A 97 17.36 14.91 25.43
N ILE A 98 17.59 15.27 24.17
CA ILE A 98 16.94 16.40 23.49
C ILE A 98 15.44 16.11 23.35
N ARG A 99 15.04 14.93 22.86
CA ARG A 99 13.63 14.51 22.73
C ARG A 99 12.88 14.43 24.04
N ASP A 100 13.51 13.89 25.09
CA ASP A 100 12.92 13.84 26.44
C ASP A 100 12.67 15.28 26.97
N THR A 101 13.56 16.21 26.65
CA THR A 101 13.41 17.64 27.01
C THR A 101 12.34 18.33 26.15
N GLU A 102 12.25 18.03 24.85
CA GLU A 102 11.16 18.47 23.97
C GLU A 102 9.81 17.97 24.48
N ALA A 103 9.67 16.68 24.78
CA ALA A 103 8.43 16.09 25.27
C ALA A 103 7.96 16.73 26.59
N ALA A 104 8.87 16.88 27.56
CA ALA A 104 8.55 17.54 28.83
C ALA A 104 8.16 19.03 28.65
N PHE A 105 8.76 19.74 27.70
CA PHE A 105 8.36 21.11 27.36
C PHE A 105 6.97 21.16 26.70
N LEU A 106 6.67 20.24 25.78
CA LEU A 106 5.36 20.17 25.12
C LEU A 106 4.23 19.92 26.12
N ASP A 107 4.44 19.03 27.10
CA ASP A 107 3.49 18.82 28.21
C ASP A 107 3.29 20.08 29.07
N GLU A 108 4.36 20.84 29.34
CA GLU A 108 4.32 22.10 30.12
C GLU A 108 3.53 23.21 29.40
N ILE A 109 3.69 23.33 28.07
CA ILE A 109 3.01 24.37 27.28
C ILE A 109 1.68 23.92 26.69
N LEU A 110 1.28 22.66 26.83
CA LEU A 110 0.06 22.11 26.25
C LEU A 110 -1.17 22.97 26.56
N PRO A 111 -1.44 23.40 27.82
CA PRO A 111 -2.60 24.21 28.12
C PRO A 111 -2.63 25.55 27.38
N GLN A 112 -1.47 26.18 27.23
CA GLN A 112 -1.25 27.46 26.56
C GLN A 112 -1.36 27.31 25.04
N ALA A 113 -0.75 26.27 24.46
CA ALA A 113 -0.77 26.00 23.03
C ALA A 113 -2.19 25.65 22.54
N PHE A 114 -2.90 24.78 23.27
CA PHE A 114 -4.30 24.44 22.94
C PHE A 114 -5.21 25.67 23.09
N ALA A 115 -4.98 26.51 24.10
CA ALA A 115 -5.70 27.77 24.27
C ALA A 115 -5.47 28.76 23.11
N MET A 116 -4.29 28.78 22.49
CA MET A 116 -4.05 29.57 21.27
C MET A 116 -4.90 29.08 20.10
N VAL A 117 -4.98 27.75 19.91
CA VAL A 117 -5.82 27.14 18.86
C VAL A 117 -7.30 27.48 19.11
N VAL A 118 -7.80 27.32 20.34
CA VAL A 118 -9.19 27.66 20.69
C VAL A 118 -9.50 29.14 20.46
N ASP A 119 -8.62 30.06 20.85
CA ASP A 119 -8.84 31.50 20.64
C ASP A 119 -8.70 31.91 19.16
N ALA A 120 -7.80 31.28 18.40
CA ALA A 120 -7.68 31.48 16.96
C ALA A 120 -8.94 31.00 16.21
N CYS A 121 -9.47 29.81 16.53
CA CYS A 121 -10.75 29.33 16.01
C CYS A 121 -11.88 30.35 16.24
N ARG A 122 -11.93 30.99 17.42
CA ARG A 122 -12.88 32.07 17.74
C ARG A 122 -12.63 33.34 16.91
N ARG A 123 -11.38 33.74 16.67
CA ARG A 123 -11.02 34.94 15.87
C ARG A 123 -11.29 34.77 14.37
N LEU A 124 -11.27 33.54 13.87
CA LEU A 124 -11.54 33.22 12.47
C LEU A 124 -13.04 33.10 12.15
N LEU A 125 -13.94 33.13 13.14
CA LEU A 125 -15.39 33.05 12.93
C LEU A 125 -15.91 34.06 11.89
N GLY A 126 -16.64 33.55 10.89
CA GLY A 126 -17.21 34.34 9.79
C GLY A 126 -16.23 34.70 8.67
N ARG A 127 -14.92 34.39 8.79
CA ARG A 127 -13.98 34.47 7.67
C ARG A 127 -14.28 33.39 6.64
N LYS A 128 -13.87 33.62 5.39
CA LYS A 128 -14.12 32.73 4.26
C LYS A 128 -12.85 32.46 3.47
N TRP A 129 -12.71 31.24 2.98
CA TRP A 129 -11.66 30.78 2.08
C TRP A 129 -12.12 29.53 1.34
N ASP A 130 -11.36 29.11 0.32
CA ASP A 130 -11.71 27.93 -0.46
C ASP A 130 -11.15 26.66 0.18
N ARG A 131 -12.02 25.66 0.34
CA ARG A 131 -11.72 24.31 0.79
C ARG A 131 -11.78 23.39 -0.42
N ALA A 132 -10.63 23.15 -1.06
CA ALA A 132 -10.53 22.29 -2.24
C ALA A 132 -11.57 22.66 -3.32
N ASP A 133 -11.52 23.92 -3.78
CA ASP A 133 -12.39 24.53 -4.80
C ASP A 133 -13.83 24.87 -4.35
N GLU A 134 -14.21 24.61 -3.09
CA GLU A 134 -15.49 25.01 -2.50
C GLU A 134 -15.34 26.18 -1.49
N PRO A 135 -16.03 27.33 -1.66
CA PRO A 135 -15.95 28.43 -0.69
C PRO A 135 -16.65 28.05 0.62
N ILE A 136 -15.91 28.06 1.74
CA ILE A 136 -16.42 27.76 3.08
C ILE A 136 -16.34 28.99 3.99
N GLU A 137 -17.27 29.09 4.95
CA GLU A 137 -17.23 30.05 6.05
C GLU A 137 -16.83 29.32 7.33
N TRP A 138 -15.88 29.88 8.08
CA TRP A 138 -15.43 29.28 9.33
C TRP A 138 -16.46 29.53 10.45
N ASP A 139 -17.09 28.45 10.92
CA ASP A 139 -18.16 28.46 11.94
C ASP A 139 -17.80 27.65 13.21
N MET A 140 -16.53 27.24 13.35
CA MET A 140 -16.10 26.26 14.35
C MET A 140 -15.33 26.87 15.54
N VAL A 141 -15.68 26.44 16.76
CA VAL A 141 -14.89 26.61 17.99
C VAL A 141 -14.85 25.26 18.72
N PRO A 142 -13.70 24.79 19.23
CA PRO A 142 -13.62 23.50 19.90
C PRO A 142 -14.52 23.37 21.15
N TYR A 143 -15.21 22.24 21.28
CA TYR A 143 -15.91 21.82 22.50
C TYR A 143 -14.96 21.15 23.52
N ASP A 144 -15.34 21.11 24.79
CA ASP A 144 -14.56 20.43 25.85
C ASP A 144 -14.22 18.96 25.52
N VAL A 145 -15.15 18.23 24.90
CA VAL A 145 -14.92 16.83 24.46
C VAL A 145 -13.93 16.73 23.31
N GLN A 146 -13.82 17.77 22.47
CA GLN A 146 -12.83 17.86 21.39
C GLN A 146 -11.45 18.21 21.94
N ILE A 147 -11.38 19.11 22.93
CA ILE A 147 -10.15 19.42 23.66
C ILE A 147 -9.61 18.16 24.35
N PHE A 148 -10.48 17.38 25.02
CA PHE A 148 -10.12 16.08 25.61
C PHE A 148 -9.60 15.08 24.56
N GLY A 149 -10.23 14.99 23.38
CA GLY A 149 -9.73 14.21 22.24
C GLY A 149 -8.35 14.67 21.77
N GLY A 150 -8.13 15.98 21.69
CA GLY A 150 -6.82 16.56 21.31
C GLY A 150 -5.71 16.20 22.30
N ILE A 151 -6.02 16.20 23.62
CA ILE A 151 -5.08 15.76 24.66
C ILE A 151 -4.78 14.28 24.48
N SER A 152 -5.78 13.44 24.26
CA SER A 152 -5.58 12.00 24.06
C SER A 152 -4.75 11.69 22.79
N LEU A 153 -4.88 12.48 21.72
CA LEU A 153 -3.99 12.39 20.56
C LEU A 153 -2.56 12.82 20.90
N HIS A 154 -2.37 13.88 21.70
CA HIS A 154 -1.05 14.26 22.19
C HIS A 154 -0.43 13.21 23.13
N GLU A 155 -1.23 12.45 23.90
CA GLU A 155 -0.76 11.33 24.73
C GLU A 155 -0.32 10.09 23.92
N GLY A 156 -0.37 10.12 22.57
CA GLY A 156 0.02 8.97 21.73
C GLY A 156 -1.03 7.86 21.69
N LYS A 157 -2.31 8.20 21.70
CA LYS A 157 -3.44 7.25 21.78
C LYS A 157 -4.37 7.35 20.58
N ILE A 158 -5.19 6.31 20.39
CA ILE A 158 -6.35 6.38 19.51
C ILE A 158 -7.50 7.09 20.23
N SER A 159 -8.00 8.18 19.65
CA SER A 159 -9.22 8.85 20.09
C SER A 159 -10.43 8.29 19.32
N GLU A 160 -11.27 7.49 19.98
CA GLU A 160 -12.56 7.07 19.42
C GLU A 160 -13.59 8.19 19.61
N MET A 161 -13.93 8.86 18.51
CA MET A 161 -14.90 9.94 18.41
C MET A 161 -15.93 9.62 17.33
N THR A 162 -17.21 9.57 17.71
CA THR A 162 -18.28 9.25 16.76
C THR A 162 -18.30 10.23 15.59
N THR A 163 -18.67 9.75 14.40
CA THR A 163 -18.68 10.55 13.17
C THR A 163 -19.57 11.78 13.35
N GLY A 164 -19.06 12.98 13.05
CA GLY A 164 -19.74 14.26 13.32
C GLY A 164 -19.36 14.96 14.63
N GLU A 165 -18.48 14.39 15.45
CA GLU A 165 -17.86 15.09 16.60
C GLU A 165 -16.65 15.97 16.21
N GLY A 166 -16.41 16.21 14.91
CA GLY A 166 -15.40 17.16 14.43
C GLY A 166 -13.94 16.71 14.50
N LYS A 167 -13.65 15.43 14.20
CA LYS A 167 -12.30 14.83 14.17
C LYS A 167 -11.21 15.73 13.55
N THR A 168 -11.47 16.28 12.36
CA THR A 168 -10.56 17.17 11.63
C THR A 168 -10.15 18.41 12.45
N LEU A 169 -11.08 19.00 13.22
CA LEU A 169 -10.76 20.11 14.13
C LEU A 169 -9.99 19.63 15.37
N VAL A 170 -10.30 18.44 15.89
CA VAL A 170 -9.65 17.85 17.06
C VAL A 170 -8.15 17.66 16.82
N ALA A 171 -7.76 17.19 15.63
CA ALA A 171 -6.35 17.02 15.26
C ALA A 171 -5.57 18.35 15.20
N SER A 172 -6.22 19.50 15.01
CA SER A 172 -5.52 20.79 14.91
C SER A 172 -4.73 21.16 16.17
N MET A 173 -5.24 20.83 17.35
CA MET A 173 -4.60 21.13 18.63
C MET A 173 -3.27 20.37 18.85
N PRO A 174 -3.22 19.02 18.77
CA PRO A 174 -1.97 18.26 18.87
C PRO A 174 -1.04 18.47 17.67
N LEU A 175 -1.54 18.72 16.44
CA LEU A 175 -0.68 19.07 15.31
C LEU A 175 0.06 20.40 15.57
N PHE A 176 -0.67 21.44 16.00
CA PHE A 176 -0.05 22.73 16.35
C PHE A 176 1.01 22.58 17.44
N LEU A 177 0.68 21.87 18.54
CA LEU A 177 1.60 21.66 19.66
C LEU A 177 2.86 20.88 19.25
N ASN A 178 2.72 19.69 18.66
CA ASN A 178 3.87 18.84 18.32
C ASN A 178 4.70 19.39 17.13
N ALA A 179 4.20 20.39 16.38
CA ALA A 179 4.94 21.08 15.33
C ALA A 179 5.84 22.23 15.86
N ILE A 180 5.69 22.64 17.12
CA ILE A 180 6.52 23.70 17.73
C ILE A 180 8.03 23.41 17.62
N PRO A 181 8.55 22.19 17.90
CA PRO A 181 9.99 21.90 17.79
C PRO A 181 10.57 22.06 16.38
N GLY A 182 9.75 21.99 15.32
CA GLY A 182 10.21 22.10 13.93
C GLY A 182 10.73 20.81 13.31
N ARG A 183 10.66 19.67 14.00
CA ARG A 183 10.96 18.33 13.45
C ARG A 183 9.94 17.83 12.39
N GLY A 184 8.85 18.59 12.16
CA GLY A 184 7.74 18.21 11.28
C GLY A 184 6.74 17.26 11.95
N VAL A 185 5.48 17.31 11.50
CA VAL A 185 4.41 16.37 11.92
C VAL A 185 3.53 15.99 10.74
N HIS A 186 3.02 14.76 10.70
CA HIS A 186 2.22 14.25 9.59
C HIS A 186 0.76 14.01 10.00
N LEU A 187 -0.21 14.51 9.22
CA LEU A 187 -1.59 14.01 9.25
C LEU A 187 -1.80 13.05 8.07
N ILE A 188 -2.09 11.79 8.39
CA ILE A 188 -2.25 10.73 7.42
C ILE A 188 -3.74 10.45 7.23
N THR A 189 -4.18 10.44 5.98
CA THR A 189 -5.58 10.23 5.60
C THR A 189 -5.73 9.06 4.60
N HIS A 190 -6.96 8.59 4.40
CA HIS A 190 -7.27 7.45 3.54
C HIS A 190 -7.16 7.75 2.04
N ASN A 191 -7.27 9.02 1.61
CA ASN A 191 -7.15 9.40 0.20
C ASN A 191 -6.75 10.87 0.03
N GLU A 192 -6.24 11.20 -1.16
CA GLU A 192 -5.69 12.53 -1.48
C GLU A 192 -6.73 13.65 -1.41
N TYR A 193 -8.00 13.37 -1.75
CA TYR A 193 -9.07 14.36 -1.61
C TYR A 193 -9.23 14.79 -0.14
N LEU A 194 -9.23 13.83 0.80
CA LEU A 194 -9.32 14.15 2.23
C LEU A 194 -8.06 14.88 2.73
N ALA A 195 -6.87 14.47 2.32
CA ALA A 195 -5.62 15.19 2.63
C ALA A 195 -5.70 16.65 2.16
N ARG A 196 -6.03 16.88 0.88
CA ARG A 196 -6.14 18.21 0.28
C ARG A 196 -7.24 19.05 0.91
N ARG A 197 -8.44 18.47 1.09
CA ARG A 197 -9.60 19.14 1.70
C ARG A 197 -9.31 19.59 3.12
N ASP A 198 -8.75 18.72 3.96
CA ASP A 198 -8.54 19.03 5.37
C ASP A 198 -7.36 19.97 5.58
N ALA A 199 -6.32 19.87 4.74
CA ALA A 199 -5.23 20.85 4.70
C ALA A 199 -5.72 22.24 4.25
N MET A 200 -6.55 22.33 3.20
CA MET A 200 -7.10 23.62 2.76
C MET A 200 -8.14 24.18 3.74
N TRP A 201 -8.82 23.32 4.50
CA TRP A 201 -9.78 23.76 5.53
C TRP A 201 -9.09 24.28 6.80
N ILE A 202 -8.13 23.53 7.35
CA ILE A 202 -7.49 23.82 8.64
C ILE A 202 -6.15 24.57 8.47
N GLY A 203 -5.49 24.48 7.31
CA GLY A 203 -4.23 25.17 7.00
C GLY A 203 -4.22 26.66 7.36
N PRO A 204 -5.26 27.44 7.01
CA PRO A 204 -5.41 28.84 7.42
C PRO A 204 -5.35 29.10 8.94
N LEU A 205 -5.80 28.16 9.78
CA LEU A 205 -5.69 28.24 11.24
C LEU A 205 -4.23 28.10 11.70
N PHE A 206 -3.49 27.15 11.15
CA PHE A 206 -2.06 26.98 11.43
C PHE A 206 -1.23 28.18 10.94
N ASN A 207 -1.54 28.68 9.74
CA ASN A 207 -0.86 29.82 9.14
C ASN A 207 -1.11 31.12 9.93
N PHE A 208 -2.34 31.34 10.41
CA PHE A 208 -2.66 32.42 11.35
C PHE A 208 -1.88 32.32 12.67
N LEU A 209 -1.57 31.10 13.12
CA LEU A 209 -0.73 30.84 14.30
C LEU A 209 0.79 30.79 13.99
N GLY A 210 1.21 31.04 12.74
CA GLY A 210 2.61 31.12 12.34
C GLY A 210 3.29 29.77 12.03
N LEU A 211 2.53 28.77 11.56
CA LEU A 211 3.05 27.50 11.05
C LEU A 211 2.76 27.32 9.56
N SER A 212 3.67 26.66 8.86
CA SER A 212 3.57 26.27 7.45
C SER A 212 2.87 24.90 7.29
N VAL A 213 2.19 24.70 6.16
CA VAL A 213 1.43 23.46 5.90
C VAL A 213 1.69 22.95 4.49
N GLY A 214 2.10 21.69 4.36
CA GLY A 214 2.29 20.97 3.10
C GLY A 214 1.18 19.97 2.80
N ILE A 215 0.94 19.70 1.52
CA ILE A 215 0.04 18.66 1.00
C ILE A 215 0.84 17.82 0.01
N ILE A 216 1.02 16.53 0.28
CA ILE A 216 1.75 15.59 -0.60
C ILE A 216 0.73 14.83 -1.45
N GLN A 217 0.92 14.79 -2.78
CA GLN A 217 -0.06 14.26 -3.74
C GLN A 217 0.61 13.50 -4.89
N ASP A 218 -0.15 12.66 -5.61
CA ASP A 218 0.35 12.07 -6.85
C ASP A 218 0.20 13.07 -8.03
N VAL A 219 1.32 13.41 -8.65
CA VAL A 219 1.41 14.24 -9.87
C VAL A 219 0.41 13.82 -10.94
N HIS A 220 0.15 12.51 -11.07
CA HIS A 220 -0.74 11.95 -12.08
C HIS A 220 -2.21 12.35 -11.90
N GLN A 221 -2.61 12.80 -10.71
CA GLN A 221 -3.97 13.27 -10.42
C GLN A 221 -4.10 14.80 -10.46
N THR A 222 -3.06 15.56 -10.10
CA THR A 222 -3.17 17.02 -9.85
C THR A 222 -2.27 17.90 -10.73
N GLY A 223 -1.26 17.32 -11.38
CA GLY A 223 -0.23 18.07 -12.09
C GLY A 223 0.71 18.89 -11.19
N ALA A 224 0.83 18.53 -9.91
CA ALA A 224 1.84 19.03 -8.97
C ALA A 224 2.15 17.96 -7.91
N ASP A 225 3.42 17.74 -7.60
CA ASP A 225 3.87 16.81 -6.56
C ASP A 225 3.36 17.24 -5.17
N ALA A 226 3.46 18.53 -4.84
CA ALA A 226 2.94 19.06 -3.57
C ALA A 226 2.37 20.47 -3.67
N PHE A 227 1.67 20.86 -2.61
CA PHE A 227 1.22 22.24 -2.36
C PHE A 227 1.68 22.69 -0.98
N VAL A 228 2.18 23.92 -0.86
CA VAL A 228 2.65 24.50 0.42
C VAL A 228 1.97 25.84 0.71
N LEU A 229 1.49 26.01 1.94
CA LEU A 229 1.02 27.26 2.51
C LEU A 229 2.12 27.81 3.44
N ASN A 230 2.95 28.70 2.90
CA ASN A 230 4.07 29.32 3.60
C ASN A 230 3.61 30.39 4.62
N VAL A 231 4.39 30.60 5.70
CA VAL A 231 4.11 31.63 6.70
C VAL A 231 4.53 33.00 6.14
N PRO A 232 3.63 33.99 6.02
CA PRO A 232 3.98 35.31 5.49
C PRO A 232 4.71 36.18 6.54
N ASP A 233 5.33 37.26 6.06
CA ASP A 233 5.89 38.33 6.92
C ASP A 233 4.77 39.10 7.65
N GLY A 234 4.27 38.52 8.75
CA GLY A 234 3.23 39.07 9.60
C GLY A 234 1.93 38.26 9.59
N LEU A 235 0.80 38.94 9.81
CA LEU A 235 -0.52 38.30 9.83
C LEU A 235 -1.02 38.02 8.40
N PRO A 236 -1.51 36.79 8.10
CA PRO A 236 -2.04 36.47 6.79
C PRO A 236 -3.31 37.28 6.49
N THR A 237 -3.33 37.89 5.30
CA THR A 237 -4.50 38.57 4.72
C THR A 237 -5.18 37.71 3.66
N GLU A 238 -4.42 36.84 2.99
CA GLU A 238 -4.85 35.82 2.03
C GLU A 238 -4.10 34.51 2.31
N PHE A 239 -4.64 33.38 1.87
CA PHE A 239 -4.06 32.04 2.09
C PHE A 239 -3.71 31.40 0.75
N ASN A 240 -2.57 31.78 0.19
CA ASN A 240 -2.13 31.38 -1.14
C ASN A 240 -1.29 30.09 -1.06
N TRP A 241 -1.71 29.05 -1.79
CA TRP A 241 -1.02 27.77 -1.88
C TRP A 241 -0.08 27.73 -3.09
N GLU A 242 1.20 27.49 -2.83
CA GLU A 242 2.25 27.40 -3.86
C GLU A 242 2.43 25.94 -4.32
N LYS A 243 2.65 25.72 -5.62
CA LYS A 243 2.93 24.38 -6.17
C LYS A 243 4.43 24.08 -6.05
N THR A 244 4.77 22.94 -5.45
CA THR A 244 6.17 22.56 -5.11
C THR A 244 6.42 21.06 -5.36
N GLY A 245 7.63 20.58 -5.02
CA GLY A 245 7.96 19.16 -4.91
C GLY A 245 7.58 18.57 -3.55
N HIS A 246 7.65 17.24 -3.43
CA HIS A 246 7.45 16.54 -2.14
C HIS A 246 8.43 17.04 -1.07
N LYS A 247 9.67 17.34 -1.45
CA LYS A 247 10.72 17.83 -0.53
C LYS A 247 10.30 19.12 0.18
N GLU A 248 9.75 20.10 -0.53
CA GLU A 248 9.20 21.31 0.09
C GLU A 248 7.93 21.03 0.89
N GLY A 249 7.10 20.07 0.45
CA GLY A 249 5.90 19.62 1.17
C GLY A 249 6.23 19.02 2.54
N TYR A 250 7.22 18.13 2.62
CA TYR A 250 7.76 17.59 3.86
C TYR A 250 8.61 18.60 4.64
N ALA A 251 9.10 19.66 3.99
CA ALA A 251 9.81 20.74 4.66
C ALA A 251 8.91 21.68 5.49
N ALA A 252 7.59 21.62 5.30
CA ALA A 252 6.61 22.34 6.12
C ALA A 252 6.62 21.86 7.59
N ASP A 253 6.02 22.65 8.49
CA ASP A 253 5.86 22.29 9.90
C ASP A 253 4.85 21.14 10.07
N ILE A 254 3.84 21.09 9.20
CA ILE A 254 2.77 20.08 9.18
C ILE A 254 2.58 19.60 7.74
N ALA A 255 2.68 18.29 7.47
CA ALA A 255 2.39 17.72 6.16
C ALA A 255 1.13 16.83 6.17
N TYR A 256 0.25 17.03 5.20
CA TYR A 256 -0.94 16.21 4.95
C TYR A 256 -0.66 15.24 3.80
N ALA A 257 -0.87 13.94 4.01
CA ALA A 257 -0.56 12.92 3.01
C ALA A 257 -1.50 11.70 3.12
N THR A 258 -1.37 10.77 2.17
CA THR A 258 -1.94 9.42 2.29
C THR A 258 -0.90 8.45 2.84
N CYS A 259 -1.35 7.36 3.47
CA CYS A 259 -0.48 6.28 3.94
C CYS A 259 0.41 5.69 2.83
N SER A 260 -0.17 5.50 1.65
CA SER A 260 0.54 4.99 0.46
C SER A 260 1.60 5.96 -0.01
N GLN A 261 1.29 7.27 -0.05
CA GLN A 261 2.24 8.27 -0.52
C GLN A 261 3.47 8.35 0.40
N VAL A 262 3.25 8.44 1.72
CA VAL A 262 4.35 8.44 2.70
C VAL A 262 5.19 7.16 2.62
N GLY A 263 4.56 6.01 2.44
CA GLY A 263 5.31 4.76 2.31
C GLY A 263 6.08 4.64 1.00
N PHE A 264 5.53 5.09 -0.13
CA PHE A 264 6.25 5.10 -1.40
C PHE A 264 7.38 6.14 -1.44
N ASP A 265 7.19 7.31 -0.83
CA ASP A 265 8.27 8.29 -0.65
C ASP A 265 9.40 7.73 0.22
N TYR A 266 9.08 7.04 1.33
CA TYR A 266 10.08 6.32 2.12
C TYR A 266 10.83 5.26 1.29
N LEU A 267 10.12 4.45 0.50
CA LEU A 267 10.78 3.45 -0.37
C LEU A 267 11.63 4.12 -1.46
N ARG A 268 11.24 5.29 -1.99
CA ARG A 268 12.03 6.05 -2.98
C ARG A 268 13.27 6.70 -2.38
N ASP A 269 13.16 7.26 -1.18
CA ASP A 269 14.28 7.86 -0.46
C ASP A 269 15.37 6.81 -0.18
N ASN A 270 14.99 5.60 0.25
CA ASN A 270 15.94 4.50 0.46
C ASN A 270 16.50 3.89 -0.85
N MET A 271 15.96 4.23 -2.02
CA MET A 271 16.55 3.89 -3.33
C MET A 271 17.27 5.07 -4.01
N SER A 272 17.31 6.25 -3.37
CA SER A 272 17.98 7.43 -3.94
C SER A 272 19.49 7.22 -4.01
N VAL A 273 20.14 7.86 -4.99
CA VAL A 273 21.60 7.78 -5.21
C VAL A 273 22.32 9.09 -4.89
N ARG A 274 21.56 10.11 -4.45
CA ARG A 274 22.04 11.46 -4.10
C ARG A 274 21.26 12.02 -2.91
N LEU A 275 21.94 12.76 -2.04
CA LEU A 275 21.33 13.40 -0.87
C LEU A 275 20.28 14.46 -1.23
N GLU A 276 20.47 15.15 -2.37
CA GLU A 276 19.52 16.17 -2.83
C GLU A 276 18.19 15.57 -3.28
N GLU A 277 18.15 14.27 -3.65
CA GLU A 277 16.95 13.57 -4.12
C GLU A 277 16.03 13.12 -2.98
N LEU A 278 16.55 13.01 -1.75
CA LEU A 278 15.78 12.66 -0.55
C LEU A 278 14.65 13.67 -0.31
N MET A 279 13.42 13.16 -0.13
CA MET A 279 12.20 13.95 -0.01
C MET A 279 11.74 14.13 1.43
N GLN A 280 11.81 13.08 2.24
CA GLN A 280 11.26 13.06 3.59
C GLN A 280 12.22 13.61 4.65
N ARG A 281 11.62 13.97 5.79
CA ARG A 281 12.31 14.17 7.06
C ARG A 281 12.18 12.93 7.93
N GLU A 282 12.93 12.91 9.03
CA GLU A 282 12.80 11.92 10.09
C GLU A 282 11.35 11.82 10.62
N PHE A 283 10.90 10.60 10.94
CA PHE A 283 9.53 10.32 11.40
C PHE A 283 9.30 10.74 12.87
N ASN A 284 8.95 12.01 13.08
CA ASN A 284 8.73 12.57 14.41
C ASN A 284 7.35 12.23 15.02
N TYR A 285 6.25 12.79 14.48
CA TYR A 285 4.90 12.56 14.98
C TYR A 285 3.88 12.37 13.85
N ALA A 286 3.07 11.31 13.93
CA ALA A 286 1.94 11.08 13.03
C ALA A 286 0.61 11.00 13.77
N ILE A 287 -0.41 11.63 13.21
CA ILE A 287 -1.81 11.36 13.50
C ILE A 287 -2.43 10.66 12.30
N VAL A 288 -3.00 9.48 12.51
CA VAL A 288 -3.71 8.73 11.48
C VAL A 288 -5.22 8.98 11.60
N ASP A 289 -5.80 9.68 10.64
CA ASP A 289 -7.26 9.77 10.53
C ASP A 289 -7.84 8.44 10.03
N GLU A 290 -9.03 8.12 10.51
CA GLU A 290 -9.71 6.84 10.26
C GLU A 290 -8.79 5.62 10.51
N ALA A 291 -8.03 5.68 11.61
CA ALA A 291 -6.97 4.75 11.99
C ALA A 291 -7.36 3.26 11.95
N ASP A 292 -8.63 2.92 12.22
CA ASP A 292 -9.14 1.55 12.16
C ASP A 292 -9.23 0.96 10.76
N SER A 293 -9.06 1.76 9.69
CA SER A 293 -8.86 1.22 8.35
C SER A 293 -7.42 1.30 7.88
N ILE A 294 -6.70 2.39 8.16
CA ILE A 294 -5.31 2.48 7.71
C ILE A 294 -4.44 1.45 8.46
N LEU A 295 -4.56 1.37 9.78
CA LEU A 295 -3.73 0.51 10.61
C LEU A 295 -4.19 -0.97 10.69
N ILE A 296 -5.41 -1.28 10.18
CA ILE A 296 -6.04 -2.61 10.30
C ILE A 296 -6.57 -3.15 8.96
N ASP A 297 -7.30 -2.36 8.16
CA ASP A 297 -7.89 -2.84 6.89
C ASP A 297 -6.88 -2.85 5.74
N GLU A 298 -6.10 -1.78 5.60
CA GLU A 298 -5.08 -1.62 4.55
C GLU A 298 -3.78 -2.34 4.92
N ALA A 299 -3.49 -2.46 6.21
CA ALA A 299 -2.39 -3.24 6.80
C ALA A 299 -2.43 -4.76 6.48
N ARG A 300 -3.36 -5.22 5.63
CA ARG A 300 -3.39 -6.56 5.04
C ARG A 300 -2.42 -6.72 3.86
N THR A 301 -1.96 -5.65 3.23
CA THR A 301 -1.07 -5.72 2.05
C THR A 301 0.14 -4.81 2.25
N PRO A 302 1.38 -5.29 2.03
CA PRO A 302 2.55 -4.42 2.03
C PRO A 302 2.51 -3.42 0.86
N LEU A 303 3.26 -2.33 1.00
CA LEU A 303 3.61 -1.43 -0.09
C LEU A 303 4.84 -2.00 -0.79
N ILE A 304 4.75 -2.18 -2.12
CA ILE A 304 5.78 -2.80 -2.95
C ILE A 304 6.15 -1.81 -4.06
N LEU A 305 7.42 -1.42 -4.11
CA LEU A 305 8.01 -0.69 -5.22
C LEU A 305 8.64 -1.71 -6.18
N SER A 306 8.22 -1.71 -7.45
CA SER A 306 8.74 -2.63 -8.46
C SER A 306 9.50 -1.89 -9.57
N GLY A 307 10.71 -2.36 -9.88
CA GLY A 307 11.54 -1.88 -10.98
C GLY A 307 11.38 -2.73 -12.23
N ALA A 308 11.64 -2.18 -13.41
CA ALA A 308 11.60 -2.95 -14.65
C ALA A 308 12.93 -3.71 -14.86
N VAL A 309 12.86 -5.01 -15.12
CA VAL A 309 14.03 -5.83 -15.43
C VAL A 309 14.59 -5.43 -16.82
N PRO A 310 15.88 -5.07 -16.95
CA PRO A 310 16.44 -4.59 -18.22
C PRO A 310 16.38 -5.62 -19.36
N ASP A 311 16.68 -6.89 -19.07
CA ASP A 311 16.95 -7.95 -20.05
C ASP A 311 15.91 -9.09 -20.04
N ALA A 312 14.66 -8.80 -19.68
CA ALA A 312 13.58 -9.78 -19.71
C ALA A 312 13.23 -10.24 -21.14
N THR A 313 13.89 -11.31 -21.59
CA THR A 313 13.65 -11.96 -22.89
C THR A 313 12.23 -12.52 -22.93
N ASN A 314 11.30 -11.78 -23.54
CA ASN A 314 9.87 -11.97 -23.33
C ASN A 314 9.28 -13.13 -24.17
N GLN A 315 9.62 -14.36 -23.79
CA GLN A 315 9.23 -15.61 -24.45
C GLN A 315 7.70 -15.90 -24.40
N TYR A 316 6.94 -15.19 -23.56
CA TYR A 316 5.49 -15.41 -23.38
C TYR A 316 4.70 -15.47 -24.70
N LYS A 317 5.05 -14.65 -25.70
CA LYS A 317 4.40 -14.65 -27.02
C LYS A 317 4.60 -15.95 -27.79
N GLU A 318 5.76 -16.58 -27.63
CA GLU A 318 6.15 -17.81 -28.32
C GLU A 318 5.54 -19.04 -27.63
N MET A 319 5.45 -19.01 -26.30
CA MET A 319 4.86 -20.09 -25.49
C MET A 319 3.32 -20.09 -25.51
N ARG A 320 2.66 -18.93 -25.70
CA ARG A 320 1.19 -18.80 -25.70
C ARG A 320 0.45 -19.86 -26.55
N PRO A 321 0.82 -20.15 -27.81
CA PRO A 321 0.09 -21.11 -28.65
C PRO A 321 0.17 -22.55 -28.11
N LEU A 322 1.28 -22.91 -27.45
CA LEU A 322 1.48 -24.22 -26.83
C LEU A 322 0.55 -24.38 -25.62
N VAL A 323 0.51 -23.38 -24.73
CA VAL A 323 -0.37 -23.39 -23.56
C VAL A 323 -1.84 -23.32 -23.97
N GLU A 324 -2.21 -22.53 -24.99
CA GLU A 324 -3.59 -22.53 -25.51
C GLU A 324 -4.03 -23.91 -26.04
N LYS A 325 -3.13 -24.66 -26.68
CA LYS A 325 -3.38 -26.02 -27.17
C LYS A 325 -3.59 -26.99 -26.00
N LEU A 326 -2.76 -26.90 -24.95
CA LEU A 326 -2.88 -27.66 -23.71
C LEU A 326 -4.23 -27.38 -23.00
N MET A 327 -4.58 -26.12 -22.83
CA MET A 327 -5.84 -25.68 -22.21
C MET A 327 -7.07 -26.20 -22.98
N LYS A 328 -7.04 -26.13 -24.31
CA LYS A 328 -8.12 -26.69 -25.16
C LYS A 328 -8.20 -28.22 -25.04
N ALA A 329 -7.07 -28.92 -24.91
CA ALA A 329 -7.06 -30.37 -24.72
C ALA A 329 -7.68 -30.78 -23.36
N GLN A 330 -7.28 -30.11 -22.27
CA GLN A 330 -7.85 -30.30 -20.94
C GLN A 330 -9.36 -29.99 -20.90
N ALA A 331 -9.78 -28.84 -21.41
CA ALA A 331 -11.19 -28.43 -21.42
C ALA A 331 -12.06 -29.43 -22.20
N ASN A 332 -11.56 -29.96 -23.33
CA ASN A 332 -12.24 -31.00 -24.10
C ASN A 332 -12.33 -32.34 -23.34
N LEU A 333 -11.33 -32.70 -22.54
CA LEU A 333 -11.35 -33.89 -21.70
C LEU A 333 -12.38 -33.75 -20.57
N VAL A 334 -12.33 -32.67 -19.79
CA VAL A 334 -13.27 -32.42 -18.69
C VAL A 334 -14.71 -32.32 -19.21
N ASN A 335 -14.95 -31.64 -20.34
CA ASN A 335 -16.30 -31.53 -20.91
C ASN A 335 -16.88 -32.87 -21.41
N LYS A 336 -16.05 -33.87 -21.76
CA LYS A 336 -16.52 -35.24 -22.05
C LYS A 336 -16.95 -35.94 -20.77
N ILE A 337 -16.09 -35.94 -19.75
CA ILE A 337 -16.36 -36.57 -18.45
C ILE A 337 -17.64 -36.00 -17.80
N VAL A 338 -17.80 -34.67 -17.83
CA VAL A 338 -19.02 -34.00 -17.32
C VAL A 338 -20.26 -34.35 -18.17
N ALA A 339 -20.11 -34.50 -19.49
CA ALA A 339 -21.23 -34.90 -20.35
C ALA A 339 -21.67 -36.37 -20.11
N GLU A 340 -20.73 -37.25 -19.77
CA GLU A 340 -21.02 -38.64 -19.36
C GLU A 340 -21.75 -38.66 -18.01
N ALA A 341 -21.30 -37.90 -17.01
CA ALA A 341 -21.99 -37.78 -15.73
C ALA A 341 -23.38 -37.11 -15.82
N GLU A 342 -23.52 -36.07 -16.65
CA GLU A 342 -24.83 -35.47 -16.97
C GLU A 342 -25.78 -36.46 -17.65
N LYS A 343 -25.26 -37.49 -18.35
CA LYS A 343 -26.09 -38.51 -19.01
C LYS A 343 -26.68 -39.46 -17.97
N VAL A 344 -25.85 -40.00 -17.07
CA VAL A 344 -26.27 -40.87 -15.96
C VAL A 344 -27.39 -40.22 -15.14
N GLY A 345 -27.20 -38.97 -14.72
CA GLY A 345 -28.23 -38.22 -13.96
C GLY A 345 -29.53 -37.99 -14.75
N LYS A 346 -29.47 -37.74 -16.06
CA LYS A 346 -30.66 -37.59 -16.93
C LYS A 346 -31.38 -38.90 -17.22
N GLU A 347 -30.67 -40.02 -17.23
CA GLU A 347 -31.24 -41.37 -17.38
C GLU A 347 -31.89 -41.86 -16.06
N GLY A 348 -31.69 -41.13 -14.95
CA GLY A 348 -32.27 -41.41 -13.64
C GLY A 348 -31.55 -42.54 -12.90
N GLU A 349 -30.33 -42.87 -13.32
CA GLU A 349 -29.49 -43.91 -12.73
C GLU A 349 -28.70 -43.35 -11.53
N GLU A 350 -28.42 -44.20 -10.53
CA GLU A 350 -27.62 -43.79 -9.37
C GLU A 350 -26.14 -43.64 -9.80
N TYR A 351 -25.52 -42.54 -9.39
CA TYR A 351 -24.11 -42.26 -9.66
C TYR A 351 -23.18 -43.34 -9.10
N ASP A 352 -22.59 -44.14 -9.99
CA ASP A 352 -21.71 -45.25 -9.64
C ASP A 352 -20.28 -44.78 -9.25
N TYR A 353 -19.48 -45.70 -8.71
CA TYR A 353 -18.11 -45.39 -8.28
C TYR A 353 -17.22 -44.89 -9.44
N ASN A 354 -17.41 -45.41 -10.67
CA ASN A 354 -16.64 -44.95 -11.84
C ASN A 354 -17.00 -43.52 -12.24
N THR A 355 -18.28 -43.15 -12.19
CA THR A 355 -18.72 -41.77 -12.39
C THR A 355 -18.20 -40.87 -11.27
N GLY A 356 -18.08 -41.38 -10.04
CA GLY A 356 -17.37 -40.73 -8.94
C GLY A 356 -15.89 -40.42 -9.23
N ILE A 357 -15.13 -41.39 -9.77
CA ILE A 357 -13.74 -41.17 -10.23
C ILE A 357 -13.70 -40.12 -11.35
N GLY A 358 -14.61 -40.20 -12.32
CA GLY A 358 -14.74 -39.21 -13.39
C GLY A 358 -14.97 -37.81 -12.84
N LEU A 359 -15.92 -37.64 -11.92
CA LEU A 359 -16.23 -36.34 -11.32
C LEU A 359 -15.11 -35.81 -10.42
N LEU A 360 -14.39 -36.67 -9.70
CA LEU A 360 -13.17 -36.28 -8.98
C LEU A 360 -12.10 -35.74 -9.95
N ARG A 361 -11.83 -36.48 -11.04
CA ARG A 361 -10.92 -36.07 -12.11
C ARG A 361 -11.35 -34.77 -12.80
N ALA A 362 -12.65 -34.58 -13.04
CA ALA A 362 -13.20 -33.33 -13.58
C ALA A 362 -13.00 -32.15 -12.63
N THR A 363 -13.17 -32.37 -11.31
CA THR A 363 -12.98 -31.36 -10.26
C THR A 363 -11.50 -30.95 -10.15
N ARG A 364 -10.58 -31.90 -10.18
CA ARG A 364 -9.13 -31.63 -10.18
C ARG A 364 -8.62 -31.06 -11.52
N GLY A 365 -9.33 -31.29 -12.62
CA GLY A 365 -8.91 -30.89 -13.96
C GLY A 365 -9.40 -29.51 -14.44
N ALA A 366 -10.60 -29.09 -14.01
CA ALA A 366 -11.14 -27.74 -14.25
C ALA A 366 -12.29 -27.42 -13.26
N PRO A 367 -11.97 -27.06 -12.00
CA PRO A 367 -12.97 -26.89 -10.93
C PRO A 367 -14.00 -25.80 -11.23
N ALA A 368 -13.58 -24.67 -11.81
CA ALA A 368 -14.44 -23.56 -12.24
C ALA A 368 -15.40 -23.89 -13.42
N ASN A 369 -15.43 -25.14 -13.94
CA ASN A 369 -16.30 -25.50 -15.05
C ASN A 369 -17.80 -25.38 -14.68
N ARG A 370 -18.50 -24.42 -15.30
CA ARG A 370 -19.93 -24.12 -15.07
C ARG A 370 -20.90 -25.29 -15.29
N ARG A 371 -20.52 -26.33 -16.03
CA ARG A 371 -21.32 -27.56 -16.17
C ARG A 371 -21.08 -28.51 -14.99
N LEU A 372 -19.82 -28.70 -14.61
CA LEU A 372 -19.45 -29.48 -13.43
C LEU A 372 -20.11 -28.91 -12.17
N ALA A 373 -20.05 -27.59 -11.98
CA ALA A 373 -20.66 -26.89 -10.84
C ALA A 373 -22.16 -27.18 -10.66
N LYS A 374 -22.90 -27.49 -11.74
CA LYS A 374 -24.31 -27.90 -11.68
C LYS A 374 -24.47 -29.33 -11.21
N VAL A 375 -23.70 -30.27 -11.79
CA VAL A 375 -23.71 -31.69 -11.38
C VAL A 375 -23.28 -31.84 -9.90
N LEU A 376 -22.34 -31.01 -9.43
CA LEU A 376 -21.93 -30.96 -8.02
C LEU A 376 -23.02 -30.45 -7.05
N GLN A 377 -24.13 -29.87 -7.54
CA GLN A 377 -25.28 -29.49 -6.72
C GLN A 377 -26.33 -30.59 -6.61
N GLU A 378 -26.22 -31.67 -7.39
CA GLU A 378 -27.15 -32.80 -7.33
C GLU A 378 -26.95 -33.64 -6.07
N GLU A 379 -28.04 -34.26 -5.58
CA GLU A 379 -28.04 -34.92 -4.27
C GLU A 379 -27.12 -36.16 -4.26
N GLY A 380 -26.27 -36.25 -3.25
CA GLY A 380 -25.34 -37.38 -3.08
C GLY A 380 -23.99 -37.24 -3.81
N VAL A 381 -23.89 -36.46 -4.90
CA VAL A 381 -22.69 -36.36 -5.73
C VAL A 381 -21.43 -35.96 -4.94
N LYS A 382 -21.51 -34.91 -4.12
CA LYS A 382 -20.38 -34.49 -3.25
C LYS A 382 -19.97 -35.57 -2.24
N LYS A 383 -20.92 -36.36 -1.73
CA LYS A 383 -20.62 -37.47 -0.79
C LYS A 383 -19.93 -38.63 -1.50
N LEU A 384 -20.23 -38.84 -2.78
CA LEU A 384 -19.56 -39.84 -3.62
C LEU A 384 -18.11 -39.42 -3.93
N ILE A 385 -17.90 -38.18 -4.37
CA ILE A 385 -16.54 -37.65 -4.67
C ILE A 385 -15.65 -37.72 -3.44
N ASN A 386 -16.11 -37.21 -2.29
CA ASN A 386 -15.34 -37.25 -1.04
C ASN A 386 -15.04 -38.69 -0.57
N ARG A 387 -15.88 -39.67 -0.93
CA ARG A 387 -15.63 -41.10 -0.62
C ARG A 387 -14.52 -41.65 -1.51
N VAL A 388 -14.63 -41.46 -2.83
CA VAL A 388 -13.62 -41.88 -3.81
C VAL A 388 -12.27 -41.25 -3.48
N GLU A 389 -12.24 -39.95 -3.20
CA GLU A 389 -11.03 -39.22 -2.78
C GLU A 389 -10.43 -39.81 -1.49
N ALA A 390 -11.24 -40.09 -0.47
CA ALA A 390 -10.78 -40.66 0.78
C ALA A 390 -10.27 -42.12 0.67
N ASP A 391 -10.75 -42.88 -0.31
CA ASP A 391 -10.25 -44.22 -0.59
C ASP A 391 -8.91 -44.14 -1.36
N TYR A 392 -8.80 -43.31 -2.40
CA TYR A 392 -7.52 -43.06 -3.12
C TYR A 392 -6.43 -42.44 -2.22
N MET A 393 -6.79 -41.57 -1.28
CA MET A 393 -5.87 -41.00 -0.29
C MET A 393 -5.41 -42.02 0.76
N ARG A 394 -6.25 -43.00 1.09
CA ARG A 394 -5.88 -44.10 2.02
C ARG A 394 -4.85 -45.03 1.38
N ASP A 395 -5.05 -45.34 0.11
CA ASP A 395 -4.21 -46.29 -0.63
C ASP A 395 -2.96 -45.61 -1.25
N LYS A 396 -2.83 -44.27 -1.13
CA LYS A 396 -1.76 -43.41 -1.68
C LYS A 396 -1.71 -43.30 -3.21
N ASN A 397 -2.76 -43.74 -3.90
CA ASN A 397 -2.77 -43.84 -5.37
C ASN A 397 -3.45 -42.65 -6.08
N LEU A 398 -3.54 -41.47 -5.45
CA LEU A 398 -4.22 -40.31 -6.06
C LEU A 398 -3.62 -39.90 -7.42
N GLN A 399 -2.33 -40.20 -7.64
CA GLN A 399 -1.65 -40.01 -8.93
C GLN A 399 -2.34 -40.73 -10.11
N GLU A 400 -2.96 -41.90 -9.91
CA GLU A 400 -3.73 -42.61 -10.96
C GLU A 400 -4.96 -41.81 -11.44
N VAL A 401 -5.54 -40.99 -10.57
CA VAL A 401 -6.63 -40.08 -10.94
C VAL A 401 -6.08 -38.95 -11.81
N ASP A 402 -4.91 -38.43 -11.45
CA ASP A 402 -4.28 -37.27 -12.07
C ASP A 402 -3.62 -37.59 -13.42
N GLU A 403 -3.00 -38.77 -13.61
CA GLU A 403 -2.44 -39.27 -14.88
C GLU A 403 -3.43 -39.19 -16.07
N GLY A 404 -4.73 -39.25 -15.79
CA GLY A 404 -5.77 -39.10 -16.81
C GLY A 404 -5.82 -37.70 -17.43
N LEU A 405 -5.37 -36.67 -16.72
CA LEU A 405 -5.41 -35.26 -17.09
C LEU A 405 -4.12 -34.81 -17.80
N TYR A 406 -4.15 -33.62 -18.40
CA TYR A 406 -2.95 -32.94 -18.92
C TYR A 406 -2.26 -32.06 -17.86
N PHE A 407 -3.03 -31.58 -16.88
CA PHE A 407 -2.54 -30.90 -15.69
C PHE A 407 -3.57 -31.01 -14.57
N VAL A 408 -3.14 -30.76 -13.34
CA VAL A 408 -3.98 -30.73 -12.13
C VAL A 408 -4.05 -29.30 -11.63
N VAL A 409 -5.21 -28.87 -11.11
CA VAL A 409 -5.41 -27.55 -10.48
C VAL A 409 -5.80 -27.77 -9.02
N ASP A 410 -5.09 -27.14 -8.09
CA ASP A 410 -5.49 -27.06 -6.69
C ASP A 410 -5.81 -25.60 -6.31
N GLU A 411 -7.10 -25.31 -6.15
CA GLU A 411 -7.61 -23.99 -5.77
C GLU A 411 -7.27 -23.58 -4.32
N ARG A 412 -6.75 -24.50 -3.48
CA ARG A 412 -6.39 -24.19 -2.08
C ARG A 412 -4.96 -23.70 -1.95
N SER A 413 -4.05 -24.24 -2.76
CA SER A 413 -2.64 -23.83 -2.84
C SER A 413 -2.37 -22.86 -4.00
N ASN A 414 -3.33 -22.63 -4.90
CA ASN A 414 -3.15 -21.90 -6.16
C ASN A 414 -2.01 -22.47 -7.04
N THR A 415 -1.78 -23.79 -6.94
CA THR A 415 -0.76 -24.51 -7.72
C THR A 415 -1.38 -25.25 -8.92
N ILE A 416 -0.56 -25.45 -9.94
CA ILE A 416 -0.92 -26.20 -11.14
C ILE A 416 0.24 -27.11 -11.51
N ASP A 417 -0.04 -28.41 -11.51
CA ASP A 417 0.98 -29.44 -11.75
C ASP A 417 0.80 -30.05 -13.15
N LEU A 418 1.85 -29.98 -13.96
CA LEU A 418 1.91 -30.62 -15.27
C LEU A 418 2.05 -32.14 -15.12
N THR A 419 1.15 -32.90 -15.72
CA THR A 419 1.28 -34.36 -15.82
C THR A 419 2.26 -34.71 -16.95
N GLU A 420 2.72 -35.96 -17.00
CA GLU A 420 3.54 -36.48 -18.10
C GLU A 420 2.87 -36.27 -19.47
N LYS A 421 1.57 -36.59 -19.52
CA LYS A 421 0.68 -36.35 -20.68
C LYS A 421 0.57 -34.87 -21.08
N GLY A 422 0.73 -33.95 -20.13
CA GLY A 422 0.85 -32.51 -20.38
C GLY A 422 2.20 -32.13 -21.00
N ARG A 423 3.29 -32.63 -20.42
CA ARG A 423 4.66 -32.42 -20.92
C ARG A 423 4.82 -32.90 -22.36
N ASP A 424 4.36 -34.11 -22.68
CA ASP A 424 4.39 -34.67 -24.04
C ASP A 424 3.60 -33.82 -25.06
N LEU A 425 2.51 -33.16 -24.64
CA LEU A 425 1.71 -32.32 -25.53
C LEU A 425 2.35 -30.96 -25.81
N LEU A 426 3.10 -30.43 -24.83
CA LEU A 426 3.84 -29.17 -24.90
C LEU A 426 5.14 -29.32 -25.71
N SER A 427 5.92 -30.38 -25.47
CA SER A 427 7.16 -30.66 -26.21
C SER A 427 7.19 -32.10 -26.77
N PRO A 428 6.62 -32.34 -27.96
CA PRO A 428 6.59 -33.68 -28.57
C PRO A 428 7.95 -34.20 -29.06
N ASN A 429 8.94 -33.32 -29.21
CA ASN A 429 10.24 -33.63 -29.81
C ASN A 429 11.43 -33.44 -28.84
N GLU A 430 11.24 -32.71 -27.73
CA GLU A 430 12.30 -32.38 -26.76
C GLU A 430 11.77 -32.55 -25.33
N GLN A 431 11.62 -33.80 -24.87
CA GLN A 431 11.20 -34.09 -23.49
C GLN A 431 12.17 -33.50 -22.44
N ALA A 432 13.44 -33.28 -22.83
CA ALA A 432 14.46 -32.63 -22.00
C ALA A 432 14.20 -31.14 -21.70
N LEU A 433 13.26 -30.47 -22.39
CA LEU A 433 12.90 -29.07 -22.11
C LEU A 433 12.31 -28.88 -20.70
N PHE A 434 11.68 -29.92 -20.14
CA PHE A 434 11.09 -29.91 -18.78
C PHE A 434 11.95 -30.65 -17.75
N VAL A 435 13.18 -31.02 -18.11
CA VAL A 435 14.16 -31.62 -17.19
C VAL A 435 15.24 -30.57 -16.95
N LEU A 436 15.18 -29.91 -15.80
CA LEU A 436 16.25 -29.03 -15.35
C LEU A 436 17.50 -29.89 -15.09
N PRO A 437 18.62 -29.66 -15.79
CA PRO A 437 19.87 -30.33 -15.45
C PRO A 437 20.38 -29.82 -14.10
N ASP A 438 21.13 -30.65 -13.38
CA ASP A 438 21.80 -30.21 -12.15
C ASP A 438 23.07 -29.46 -12.56
N ILE A 439 22.98 -28.13 -12.52
CA ILE A 439 24.07 -27.26 -12.94
C ILE A 439 25.34 -27.47 -12.11
N SER A 440 25.20 -27.89 -10.84
CA SER A 440 26.33 -28.22 -9.98
C SER A 440 27.14 -29.38 -10.56
N ILE A 441 26.45 -30.43 -11.02
CA ILE A 441 27.07 -31.61 -11.64
C ILE A 441 27.66 -31.26 -13.01
N ASP A 442 26.94 -30.52 -13.84
CA ASP A 442 27.43 -30.14 -15.18
C ASP A 442 28.66 -29.21 -15.08
N VAL A 443 28.67 -28.24 -14.16
CA VAL A 443 29.82 -27.37 -13.88
C VAL A 443 30.98 -28.14 -13.25
N GLU A 444 30.73 -29.04 -12.29
CA GLU A 444 31.79 -29.89 -11.70
C GLU A 444 32.45 -30.79 -12.75
N VAL A 445 31.67 -31.34 -13.69
CA VAL A 445 32.19 -32.10 -14.85
C VAL A 445 33.00 -31.21 -15.79
N ILE A 446 32.58 -29.97 -16.06
CA ILE A 446 33.35 -29.02 -16.90
C ILE A 446 34.67 -28.62 -16.22
N ARG A 447 34.66 -28.40 -14.89
CA ARG A 447 35.85 -28.03 -14.11
C ARG A 447 36.88 -29.15 -14.05
N THR A 448 36.41 -30.38 -13.85
CA THR A 448 37.26 -31.58 -13.70
C THR A 448 37.73 -32.20 -15.03
N ASP A 449 37.25 -31.70 -16.17
CA ASP A 449 37.71 -32.13 -17.50
C ASP A 449 39.18 -31.68 -17.76
N GLU A 450 40.10 -32.64 -17.85
CA GLU A 450 41.52 -32.38 -18.12
C GLU A 450 41.81 -32.05 -19.60
N ASP A 451 40.88 -32.31 -20.52
CA ASP A 451 41.04 -32.09 -21.96
C ASP A 451 40.69 -30.64 -22.41
N LEU A 452 40.30 -29.76 -21.47
CA LEU A 452 39.88 -28.37 -21.75
C LEU A 452 40.85 -27.34 -21.17
N SER A 453 41.13 -26.28 -21.93
CA SER A 453 41.83 -25.10 -21.43
C SER A 453 40.93 -24.23 -20.53
N ASP A 454 41.52 -23.41 -19.67
CA ASP A 454 40.76 -22.60 -18.70
C ASP A 454 39.78 -21.63 -19.38
N GLU A 455 40.17 -21.00 -20.50
CA GLU A 455 39.27 -20.15 -21.32
C GLU A 455 38.07 -20.95 -21.88
N GLU A 456 38.29 -22.22 -22.27
CA GLU A 456 37.23 -23.11 -22.75
C GLU A 456 36.33 -23.62 -21.62
N LYS A 457 36.88 -23.81 -20.41
CA LYS A 457 36.09 -24.13 -19.20
C LYS A 457 35.17 -22.98 -18.83
N THR A 458 35.69 -21.76 -18.71
CA THR A 458 34.89 -20.57 -18.42
C THR A 458 33.78 -20.38 -19.45
N LEU A 459 34.10 -20.48 -20.75
CA LEU A 459 33.10 -20.35 -21.81
C LEU A 459 32.03 -21.46 -21.76
N LYS A 460 32.41 -22.70 -21.43
CA LYS A 460 31.44 -23.80 -21.27
C LYS A 460 30.56 -23.61 -20.03
N GLU A 461 31.13 -23.22 -18.90
CA GLU A 461 30.35 -22.87 -17.70
C GLU A 461 29.33 -21.77 -18.02
N GLU A 462 29.75 -20.65 -18.64
CA GLU A 462 28.85 -19.59 -19.09
C GLU A 462 27.74 -20.12 -20.01
N THR A 463 28.05 -21.03 -20.94
CA THR A 463 27.01 -21.63 -21.80
C THR A 463 26.04 -22.54 -21.05
N ALA A 464 26.51 -23.30 -20.05
CA ALA A 464 25.68 -24.16 -19.22
C ALA A 464 24.76 -23.32 -18.31
N HIS A 465 25.31 -22.27 -17.68
CA HIS A 465 24.54 -21.29 -16.91
C HIS A 465 23.46 -20.61 -17.76
N ARG A 466 23.79 -20.19 -18.98
CA ARG A 466 22.80 -19.60 -19.90
C ARG A 466 21.72 -20.59 -20.33
N GLU A 467 22.08 -21.82 -20.73
CA GLU A 467 21.09 -22.83 -21.11
C GLU A 467 20.18 -23.23 -19.95
N TYR A 468 20.71 -23.31 -18.73
CA TYR A 468 19.93 -23.56 -17.53
C TYR A 468 18.95 -22.42 -17.25
N ALA A 469 19.42 -21.16 -17.30
CA ALA A 469 18.58 -19.99 -17.12
C ALA A 469 17.46 -19.90 -18.18
N GLU A 470 17.77 -20.14 -19.45
CA GLU A 470 16.79 -20.15 -20.54
C GLU A 470 15.71 -21.24 -20.35
N LYS A 471 16.10 -22.45 -19.95
CA LYS A 471 15.18 -23.57 -19.67
C LYS A 471 14.32 -23.30 -18.42
N SER A 472 14.93 -22.82 -17.35
CA SER A 472 14.22 -22.45 -16.10
C SER A 472 13.17 -21.37 -16.37
N GLN A 473 13.56 -20.29 -17.06
CA GLN A 473 12.64 -19.22 -17.44
C GLN A 473 11.52 -19.73 -18.36
N ALA A 474 11.79 -20.65 -19.28
CA ALA A 474 10.77 -21.23 -20.16
C ALA A 474 9.72 -22.05 -19.36
N VAL A 475 10.18 -22.90 -18.43
CA VAL A 475 9.30 -23.67 -17.53
C VAL A 475 8.46 -22.73 -16.65
N HIS A 476 9.09 -21.70 -16.10
CA HIS A 476 8.44 -20.67 -15.29
C HIS A 476 7.34 -19.94 -16.09
N ASN A 477 7.68 -19.39 -17.26
CA ASN A 477 6.75 -18.68 -18.14
C ASN A 477 5.54 -19.56 -18.55
N ILE A 478 5.76 -20.86 -18.78
CA ILE A 478 4.68 -21.82 -19.05
C ILE A 478 3.77 -21.98 -17.83
N ASN A 479 4.33 -22.12 -16.62
CA ASN A 479 3.54 -22.21 -15.39
C ASN A 479 2.71 -20.95 -15.14
N GLN A 480 3.29 -19.75 -15.29
CA GLN A 480 2.56 -18.49 -15.14
C GLN A 480 1.45 -18.32 -16.18
N LEU A 481 1.68 -18.71 -17.44
CA LEU A 481 0.61 -18.79 -18.44
C LEU A 481 -0.49 -19.77 -18.00
N MET A 482 -0.13 -20.94 -17.48
CA MET A 482 -1.12 -21.90 -17.00
C MET A 482 -1.96 -21.34 -15.85
N LYS A 483 -1.33 -20.70 -14.84
CA LYS A 483 -2.01 -19.97 -13.75
C LYS A 483 -2.94 -18.90 -14.29
N ALA A 484 -2.45 -18.04 -15.19
CA ALA A 484 -3.23 -16.99 -15.82
C ALA A 484 -4.48 -17.53 -16.55
N TYR A 485 -4.41 -18.70 -17.19
CA TYR A 485 -5.54 -19.30 -17.92
C TYR A 485 -6.60 -19.95 -17.02
N THR A 486 -6.23 -20.54 -15.87
CA THR A 486 -7.15 -21.37 -15.05
C THR A 486 -7.60 -20.72 -13.74
N LEU A 487 -6.73 -20.01 -13.02
CA LEU A 487 -7.01 -19.46 -11.69
C LEU A 487 -7.54 -18.02 -11.74
N PHE A 488 -7.20 -17.28 -12.79
CA PHE A 488 -7.53 -15.86 -12.93
C PHE A 488 -8.65 -15.61 -13.96
N GLU A 489 -9.82 -15.22 -13.46
CA GLU A 489 -10.98 -14.83 -14.26
C GLU A 489 -11.02 -13.31 -14.49
N LYS A 490 -11.39 -12.94 -15.72
CA LYS A 490 -11.64 -11.57 -16.13
C LYS A 490 -12.93 -11.07 -15.46
N ASP A 491 -12.94 -9.80 -15.11
CA ASP A 491 -14.01 -9.10 -14.38
C ASP A 491 -14.21 -9.59 -12.92
N VAL A 492 -13.31 -10.46 -12.42
CA VAL A 492 -13.25 -10.91 -11.01
C VAL A 492 -11.95 -10.43 -10.36
N GLN A 493 -10.79 -11.02 -10.70
CA GLN A 493 -9.49 -10.61 -10.15
C GLN A 493 -8.81 -9.49 -10.94
N TYR A 494 -9.20 -9.27 -12.19
CA TYR A 494 -8.66 -8.20 -13.03
C TYR A 494 -9.64 -7.75 -14.12
N LEU A 495 -9.45 -6.52 -14.58
CA LEU A 495 -10.15 -5.90 -15.71
C LEU A 495 -9.16 -5.68 -16.86
N VAL A 496 -9.69 -5.52 -18.07
CA VAL A 496 -8.93 -4.97 -19.21
C VAL A 496 -9.48 -3.57 -19.49
N SER A 497 -8.62 -2.56 -19.33
CA SER A 497 -8.95 -1.15 -19.59
C SER A 497 -9.23 -0.87 -21.07
N GLU A 498 -9.92 0.24 -21.36
CA GLU A 498 -10.20 0.69 -22.74
C GLU A 498 -8.91 0.93 -23.56
N ASP A 499 -7.81 1.31 -22.87
CA ASP A 499 -6.47 1.47 -23.46
C ASP A 499 -5.74 0.15 -23.74
N GLY A 500 -6.36 -1.00 -23.45
CA GLY A 500 -5.76 -2.32 -23.65
C GLY A 500 -4.62 -2.64 -22.68
N ARG A 501 -4.88 -2.52 -21.37
CA ARG A 501 -3.98 -2.96 -20.29
C ARG A 501 -4.74 -3.74 -19.21
N VAL A 502 -4.08 -4.71 -18.58
CA VAL A 502 -4.60 -5.43 -17.41
C VAL A 502 -4.54 -4.51 -16.18
N VAL A 503 -5.62 -4.47 -15.40
CA VAL A 503 -5.71 -3.72 -14.14
C VAL A 503 -6.26 -4.64 -13.06
N ILE A 504 -5.56 -4.78 -11.94
CA ILE A 504 -5.98 -5.64 -10.82
C ILE A 504 -7.26 -5.10 -10.20
N VAL A 505 -8.15 -5.99 -9.77
CA VAL A 505 -9.31 -5.66 -8.95
C VAL A 505 -9.10 -6.23 -7.55
N ASP A 506 -9.33 -5.40 -6.54
CA ASP A 506 -9.41 -5.86 -5.14
C ASP A 506 -10.69 -6.68 -4.95
N GLU A 507 -10.52 -7.99 -4.71
CA GLU A 507 -11.62 -8.94 -4.49
C GLU A 507 -12.56 -8.53 -3.34
N SER A 508 -12.05 -7.82 -2.32
CA SER A 508 -12.85 -7.36 -1.17
C SER A 508 -13.71 -6.14 -1.49
N THR A 509 -13.28 -5.27 -2.41
CA THR A 509 -13.93 -3.97 -2.65
C THR A 509 -14.45 -3.75 -4.06
N GLY A 510 -14.10 -4.62 -5.02
CA GLY A 510 -14.43 -4.47 -6.44
C GLY A 510 -13.76 -3.26 -7.10
N ARG A 511 -12.75 -2.65 -6.45
CA ARG A 511 -12.07 -1.45 -6.96
C ARG A 511 -10.91 -1.84 -7.89
N PRO A 512 -10.77 -1.21 -9.06
CA PRO A 512 -9.54 -1.30 -9.83
C PRO A 512 -8.39 -0.66 -9.04
N GLN A 513 -7.23 -1.30 -9.02
CA GLN A 513 -6.01 -0.81 -8.39
C GLN A 513 -4.99 -0.44 -9.47
N PRO A 514 -5.13 0.72 -10.14
CA PRO A 514 -4.16 1.18 -11.14
C PRO A 514 -2.78 1.34 -10.50
N GLY A 515 -1.73 1.02 -11.26
CA GLY A 515 -0.34 1.02 -10.77
C GLY A 515 0.10 -0.30 -10.12
N ARG A 516 -0.82 -1.13 -9.59
CA ARG A 516 -0.47 -2.48 -9.10
C ARG A 516 -0.38 -3.49 -10.25
N ARG A 517 0.60 -4.39 -10.16
CA ARG A 517 0.81 -5.55 -11.03
C ARG A 517 0.86 -6.83 -10.21
N PHE A 518 0.66 -7.96 -10.88
CA PHE A 518 0.97 -9.27 -10.29
C PHE A 518 2.47 -9.50 -10.44
N ALA A 519 3.11 -10.03 -9.40
CA ALA A 519 4.54 -10.34 -9.40
C ALA A 519 4.85 -11.54 -10.32
N ASP A 520 6.12 -11.91 -10.39
CA ASP A 520 6.54 -13.26 -10.80
C ASP A 520 6.02 -13.66 -12.20
N GLY A 521 6.19 -12.77 -13.19
CA GLY A 521 5.74 -12.97 -14.57
C GLY A 521 4.23 -13.08 -14.81
N LEU A 522 3.40 -13.20 -13.77
CA LEU A 522 1.97 -13.49 -13.87
C LEU A 522 1.18 -12.36 -14.55
N HIS A 523 1.58 -11.10 -14.37
CA HIS A 523 0.94 -9.98 -15.05
C HIS A 523 1.18 -10.04 -16.56
N GLN A 524 2.40 -10.39 -16.97
CA GLN A 524 2.84 -10.56 -18.35
C GLN A 524 2.13 -11.78 -18.98
N ALA A 525 1.95 -12.85 -18.21
CA ALA A 525 1.13 -14.00 -18.61
C ALA A 525 -0.35 -13.63 -18.83
N LEU A 526 -0.95 -12.79 -17.97
CA LEU A 526 -2.31 -12.27 -18.13
C LEU A 526 -2.44 -11.31 -19.33
N GLU A 527 -1.48 -10.40 -19.52
CA GLU A 527 -1.42 -9.54 -20.71
C GLU A 527 -1.33 -10.38 -21.99
N THR A 528 -0.52 -11.45 -21.95
CA THR A 528 -0.36 -12.40 -23.05
C THR A 528 -1.63 -13.19 -23.31
N LYS A 529 -2.34 -13.68 -22.28
CA LYS A 529 -3.64 -14.36 -22.39
C LYS A 529 -4.67 -13.48 -23.12
N GLU A 530 -4.84 -12.25 -22.63
CA GLU A 530 -5.81 -11.30 -23.17
C GLU A 530 -5.37 -10.67 -24.50
N GLY A 531 -4.11 -10.85 -24.91
CA GLY A 531 -3.58 -10.34 -26.19
C GLY A 531 -3.31 -8.84 -26.22
N VAL A 532 -3.07 -8.24 -25.05
CA VAL A 532 -2.75 -6.82 -24.89
C VAL A 532 -1.24 -6.57 -24.95
N LYS A 533 -0.83 -5.29 -24.90
CA LYS A 533 0.57 -4.90 -25.07
C LYS A 533 1.39 -5.29 -23.84
N LEU A 534 2.09 -6.42 -23.96
CA LEU A 534 3.11 -6.87 -23.01
C LEU A 534 4.03 -5.73 -22.55
N GLN A 535 4.11 -5.57 -21.24
CA GLN A 535 5.02 -4.67 -20.54
C GLN A 535 6.25 -5.46 -20.08
N ASN A 536 7.37 -4.77 -19.80
CA ASN A 536 8.56 -5.44 -19.27
C ASN A 536 8.25 -6.13 -17.93
N GLU A 537 9.00 -7.19 -17.64
CA GLU A 537 8.99 -7.84 -16.33
C GLU A 537 9.34 -6.84 -15.24
N THR A 538 8.77 -7.05 -14.05
CA THR A 538 8.95 -6.16 -12.91
C THR A 538 9.24 -6.96 -11.65
N GLN A 539 10.41 -6.72 -11.08
CA GLN A 539 10.89 -7.32 -9.83
C GLN A 539 10.62 -6.37 -8.66
N THR A 540 10.43 -6.91 -7.46
CA THR A 540 10.36 -6.13 -6.22
C THR A 540 11.72 -5.51 -5.94
N VAL A 541 11.78 -4.18 -5.90
CA VAL A 541 13.00 -3.42 -5.58
C VAL A 541 13.02 -3.04 -4.10
N ALA A 542 11.86 -2.68 -3.54
CA ALA A 542 11.72 -2.35 -2.14
C ALA A 542 10.30 -2.68 -1.66
N THR A 543 10.15 -3.05 -0.39
CA THR A 543 8.86 -3.41 0.21
C THR A 543 8.81 -2.99 1.68
N ILE A 544 7.65 -2.58 2.18
CA ILE A 544 7.40 -2.32 3.61
C ILE A 544 5.93 -2.56 3.97
N THR A 545 5.66 -3.15 5.14
CA THR A 545 4.29 -3.20 5.68
C THR A 545 3.88 -1.86 6.31
N LEU A 546 2.59 -1.51 6.26
CA LEU A 546 2.10 -0.30 6.94
C LEU A 546 2.39 -0.35 8.45
N GLN A 547 2.34 -1.55 9.05
CA GLN A 547 2.71 -1.81 10.43
C GLN A 547 4.12 -1.27 10.75
N ASN A 548 5.12 -1.70 9.97
CA ASN A 548 6.50 -1.29 10.19
C ASN A 548 6.78 0.16 9.74
N LEU A 549 6.08 0.67 8.73
CA LEU A 549 6.08 2.09 8.37
C LEU A 549 5.67 2.98 9.57
N PHE A 550 4.55 2.66 10.23
CA PHE A 550 4.08 3.48 11.36
C PHE A 550 4.85 3.26 12.66
N ARG A 551 5.50 2.09 12.83
CA ARG A 551 6.41 1.84 13.97
C ARG A 551 7.70 2.67 13.93
N MET A 552 8.06 3.27 12.80
CA MET A 552 9.21 4.18 12.72
C MET A 552 8.94 5.57 13.28
N TYR A 553 7.68 5.96 13.51
CA TYR A 553 7.38 7.26 14.13
C TYR A 553 7.74 7.23 15.61
N HIS A 554 8.56 8.18 16.05
CA HIS A 554 8.88 8.39 17.47
C HIS A 554 7.61 8.53 18.32
N LYS A 555 6.56 9.16 17.76
CA LYS A 555 5.25 9.28 18.39
C LYS A 555 4.13 9.03 17.37
N LEU A 556 3.19 8.16 17.71
CA LEU A 556 2.07 7.79 16.86
C LEU A 556 0.75 8.01 17.61
N ALA A 557 -0.26 8.52 16.91
CA ALA A 557 -1.62 8.67 17.41
C ALA A 557 -2.62 8.46 16.27
N GLY A 558 -3.92 8.43 16.58
CA GLY A 558 -4.93 8.33 15.53
C GLY A 558 -6.34 8.58 16.03
N MET A 559 -7.26 8.75 15.10
CA MET A 559 -8.66 9.03 15.39
C MET A 559 -9.58 8.21 14.51
N THR A 560 -10.68 7.72 15.07
CA THR A 560 -11.68 6.94 14.33
C THR A 560 -13.04 7.01 15.04
N GLY A 561 -14.10 6.58 14.37
CA GLY A 561 -15.40 6.36 15.02
C GLY A 561 -15.53 5.00 15.69
N THR A 562 -14.57 4.08 15.50
CA THR A 562 -14.67 2.68 15.93
C THR A 562 -13.29 2.03 16.15
N ALA A 563 -12.76 2.08 17.38
CA ALA A 563 -11.49 1.42 17.77
C ALA A 563 -11.62 0.47 18.97
N GLU A 564 -12.63 0.60 19.83
CA GLU A 564 -12.82 -0.20 21.06
C GLU A 564 -12.78 -1.71 20.79
N THR A 565 -13.24 -2.15 19.62
CA THR A 565 -13.21 -3.57 19.21
C THR A 565 -11.80 -4.09 18.91
N GLU A 566 -10.94 -3.26 18.32
CA GLU A 566 -9.58 -3.62 17.89
C GLU A 566 -8.49 -3.13 18.86
N ALA A 567 -8.87 -2.60 20.04
CA ALA A 567 -7.95 -2.04 21.02
C ALA A 567 -6.80 -3.01 21.43
N GLY A 568 -7.07 -4.32 21.41
CA GLY A 568 -6.04 -5.34 21.65
C GLY A 568 -4.99 -5.41 20.53
N GLU A 569 -5.42 -5.36 19.27
CA GLU A 569 -4.53 -5.36 18.09
C GLU A 569 -3.71 -4.07 17.99
N LEU A 570 -4.36 -2.92 18.22
CA LEU A 570 -3.72 -1.60 18.24
C LEU A 570 -2.61 -1.51 19.31
N TRP A 571 -2.82 -2.11 20.48
CA TRP A 571 -1.81 -2.21 21.53
C TRP A 571 -0.72 -3.26 21.20
N GLU A 572 -1.10 -4.44 20.71
CA GLU A 572 -0.16 -5.53 20.42
C GLU A 572 0.83 -5.15 19.31
N ILE A 573 0.36 -4.49 18.24
CA ILE A 573 1.19 -4.07 17.11
C ILE A 573 1.84 -2.70 17.39
N TYR A 574 1.04 -1.67 17.63
CA TYR A 574 1.50 -0.27 17.62
C TYR A 574 1.71 0.36 19.00
N LYS A 575 1.39 -0.35 20.10
CA LYS A 575 1.40 0.18 21.49
C LYS A 575 0.43 1.36 21.69
N LEU A 576 -0.62 1.44 20.88
CA LEU A 576 -1.63 2.50 20.96
C LEU A 576 -2.79 2.09 21.87
N ASP A 577 -2.94 2.79 23.00
CA ASP A 577 -4.15 2.72 23.84
C ASP A 577 -5.35 3.35 23.13
N VAL A 578 -6.58 2.89 23.43
CA VAL A 578 -7.82 3.47 22.90
C VAL A 578 -8.58 4.24 23.98
N ALA A 579 -8.76 5.54 23.76
CA ALA A 579 -9.59 6.42 24.58
C ALA A 579 -10.96 6.66 23.90
N VAL A 580 -12.03 6.19 24.54
CA VAL A 580 -13.40 6.47 24.08
C VAL A 580 -13.83 7.85 24.56
N ILE A 581 -13.96 8.79 23.62
CA ILE A 581 -14.31 10.19 23.87
C ILE A 581 -15.85 10.30 24.00
N PRO A 582 -16.37 10.98 25.05
CA PRO A 582 -17.81 11.21 25.16
C PRO A 582 -18.33 12.12 24.05
N THR A 583 -19.58 11.92 23.62
CA THR A 583 -20.26 12.78 22.65
C THR A 583 -20.59 14.13 23.26
N ASN A 584 -20.50 15.21 22.46
CA ASN A 584 -20.91 16.54 22.88
C ASN A 584 -22.41 16.61 23.25
N ARG A 585 -23.24 15.81 22.56
CA ARG A 585 -24.69 15.72 22.77
C ARG A 585 -25.15 14.26 22.79
N PRO A 586 -26.12 13.89 23.64
CA PRO A 586 -26.60 12.50 23.72
C PRO A 586 -27.14 11.96 22.39
N ILE A 587 -26.74 10.74 22.01
CA ILE A 587 -27.16 10.09 20.77
C ILE A 587 -28.67 9.80 20.79
N ARG A 588 -29.38 10.19 19.72
CA ARG A 588 -30.84 9.98 19.53
C ARG A 588 -31.20 9.12 18.31
N ARG A 589 -30.24 8.35 17.80
CA ARG A 589 -30.48 7.36 16.74
C ARG A 589 -31.18 6.11 17.29
N PHE A 590 -32.36 5.80 16.77
CA PHE A 590 -33.05 4.55 17.08
C PHE A 590 -32.47 3.38 16.26
N ASP A 591 -31.56 2.62 16.88
CA ASP A 591 -31.03 1.38 16.30
C ASP A 591 -32.03 0.23 16.48
N GLN A 592 -32.63 -0.20 15.36
CA GLN A 592 -33.69 -1.20 15.30
C GLN A 592 -33.13 -2.63 15.23
N GLN A 593 -33.99 -3.63 15.44
CA GLN A 593 -33.60 -5.04 15.26
C GLN A 593 -33.40 -5.39 13.79
N ASP A 594 -32.61 -6.43 13.54
CA ASP A 594 -32.34 -6.93 12.19
C ASP A 594 -33.55 -7.72 11.67
N GLN A 595 -33.94 -7.46 10.42
CA GLN A 595 -35.01 -8.20 9.75
C GLN A 595 -34.39 -9.29 8.87
N ILE A 596 -34.66 -10.55 9.22
CA ILE A 596 -34.03 -11.72 8.60
C ILE A 596 -35.06 -12.49 7.77
N TYR A 597 -34.72 -12.72 6.51
CA TYR A 597 -35.54 -13.35 5.46
C TYR A 597 -34.99 -14.70 5.02
N ARG A 598 -35.81 -15.52 4.36
CA ARG A 598 -35.38 -16.83 3.84
C ARG A 598 -34.44 -16.65 2.65
N THR A 599 -34.84 -15.83 1.66
CA THR A 599 -34.11 -15.62 0.40
C THR A 599 -33.64 -14.18 0.19
N LYS A 600 -32.60 -13.96 -0.62
CA LYS A 600 -32.15 -12.61 -1.04
C LYS A 600 -33.26 -11.86 -1.79
N ARG A 601 -34.17 -12.58 -2.47
CA ARG A 601 -35.32 -11.98 -3.19
C ARG A 601 -36.33 -11.34 -2.23
N GLU A 602 -36.72 -12.04 -1.17
CA GLU A 602 -37.60 -11.48 -0.12
C GLU A 602 -36.95 -10.24 0.51
N LYS A 603 -35.68 -10.38 0.93
CA LYS A 603 -34.85 -9.32 1.53
C LYS A 603 -34.89 -8.04 0.71
N TYR A 604 -34.58 -8.11 -0.59
CA TYR A 604 -34.53 -6.94 -1.46
C TYR A 604 -35.90 -6.33 -1.75
N ASN A 605 -36.97 -7.14 -1.85
CA ASN A 605 -38.32 -6.60 -2.02
C ASN A 605 -38.77 -5.80 -0.80
N ALA A 606 -38.62 -6.35 0.40
CA ALA A 606 -39.00 -5.69 1.65
C ALA A 606 -38.16 -4.42 1.91
N LEU A 607 -36.87 -4.46 1.57
CA LEU A 607 -36.00 -3.28 1.64
C LEU A 607 -36.48 -2.15 0.71
N ILE A 608 -36.80 -2.48 -0.54
CA ILE A 608 -37.28 -1.48 -1.51
C ILE A 608 -38.62 -0.89 -1.09
N GLU A 609 -39.49 -1.67 -0.46
CA GLU A 609 -40.76 -1.19 0.10
C GLU A 609 -40.57 -0.24 1.28
N GLU A 610 -39.60 -0.49 2.16
CA GLU A 610 -39.26 0.44 3.23
C GLU A 610 -38.62 1.74 2.70
N VAL A 611 -37.73 1.66 1.71
CA VAL A 611 -37.17 2.85 1.04
C VAL A 611 -38.27 3.69 0.38
N ASP A 612 -39.20 3.05 -0.33
CA ASP A 612 -40.37 3.70 -0.95
C ASP A 612 -41.24 4.41 0.09
N ARG A 613 -41.58 3.72 1.19
CA ARG A 613 -42.35 4.29 2.32
C ARG A 613 -41.66 5.51 2.93
N LEU A 614 -40.35 5.44 3.20
CA LEU A 614 -39.59 6.53 3.81
C LEU A 614 -39.40 7.72 2.84
N HIS A 615 -39.19 7.44 1.55
CA HIS A 615 -39.11 8.45 0.50
C HIS A 615 -40.45 9.18 0.30
N GLN A 616 -41.57 8.47 0.30
CA GLN A 616 -42.92 9.05 0.26
C GLN A 616 -43.23 9.92 1.51
N LEU A 617 -42.66 9.56 2.66
CA LEU A 617 -42.68 10.39 3.86
C LEU A 617 -41.74 11.60 3.79
N GLY A 618 -40.95 11.77 2.73
CA GLY A 618 -40.02 12.89 2.54
C GLY A 618 -38.75 12.82 3.40
N LEU A 619 -38.41 11.65 3.94
CA LEU A 619 -37.22 11.46 4.77
C LEU A 619 -36.00 11.08 3.91
N PRO A 620 -34.78 11.50 4.29
CA PRO A 620 -33.57 11.06 3.63
C PRO A 620 -33.23 9.61 4.01
N VAL A 621 -32.83 8.82 3.03
CA VAL A 621 -32.51 7.39 3.18
C VAL A 621 -31.11 7.08 2.63
N LEU A 622 -30.27 6.48 3.45
CA LEU A 622 -28.96 5.94 3.08
C LEU A 622 -29.00 4.41 3.09
N VAL A 623 -28.77 3.79 1.94
CA VAL A 623 -28.72 2.32 1.77
C VAL A 623 -27.27 1.87 1.62
N GLY A 624 -26.74 1.14 2.60
CA GLY A 624 -25.37 0.60 2.55
C GLY A 624 -25.34 -0.85 2.06
N THR A 625 -24.59 -1.10 0.97
CA THR A 625 -24.35 -2.44 0.40
C THR A 625 -22.92 -2.91 0.65
N ILE A 626 -22.62 -4.20 0.46
CA ILE A 626 -21.24 -4.72 0.55
C ILE A 626 -20.52 -4.81 -0.80
N SER A 627 -21.24 -4.76 -1.91
CA SER A 627 -20.67 -4.87 -3.26
C SER A 627 -21.33 -3.94 -4.28
N VAL A 628 -20.58 -3.62 -5.33
CA VAL A 628 -21.04 -2.79 -6.46
C VAL A 628 -22.22 -3.47 -7.18
N GLU A 629 -22.18 -4.80 -7.34
CA GLU A 629 -23.26 -5.57 -7.99
C GLU A 629 -24.60 -5.42 -7.25
N ILE A 630 -24.60 -5.52 -5.91
CA ILE A 630 -25.80 -5.34 -5.09
C ILE A 630 -26.31 -3.90 -5.21
N SER A 631 -25.40 -2.93 -5.21
CA SER A 631 -25.69 -1.50 -5.43
C SER A 631 -26.38 -1.24 -6.77
N GLU A 632 -25.86 -1.81 -7.86
CA GLU A 632 -26.47 -1.71 -9.20
C GLU A 632 -27.80 -2.48 -9.31
N LEU A 633 -27.95 -3.61 -8.62
CA LEU A 633 -29.21 -4.33 -8.52
C LEU A 633 -30.30 -3.46 -7.86
N LEU A 634 -29.99 -2.88 -6.70
CA LEU A 634 -30.92 -2.01 -5.96
C LEU A 634 -31.23 -0.72 -6.72
N SER A 635 -30.24 -0.10 -7.37
CA SER A 635 -30.43 1.04 -8.26
C SER A 635 -31.44 0.73 -9.39
N ARG A 636 -31.31 -0.44 -10.03
CA ARG A 636 -32.27 -0.91 -11.05
C ARG A 636 -33.66 -1.16 -10.46
N MET A 637 -33.78 -1.63 -9.22
CA MET A 637 -35.07 -1.84 -8.55
C MET A 637 -35.76 -0.51 -8.18
N LEU A 638 -35.02 0.46 -7.62
CA LEU A 638 -35.53 1.80 -7.32
C LEU A 638 -35.94 2.56 -8.59
N THR A 639 -35.15 2.45 -9.67
CA THR A 639 -35.49 3.03 -10.98
C THR A 639 -36.85 2.52 -11.49
N ARG A 640 -37.14 1.22 -11.34
CA ARG A 640 -38.43 0.63 -11.75
C ARG A 640 -39.61 1.10 -10.89
N ARG A 641 -39.37 1.49 -9.63
CA ARG A 641 -40.37 2.15 -8.76
C ARG A 641 -40.50 3.66 -9.04
N GLY A 642 -39.66 4.24 -9.89
CA GLY A 642 -39.66 5.67 -10.19
C GLY A 642 -38.96 6.54 -9.13
N ILE A 643 -38.24 5.92 -8.18
CA ILE A 643 -37.55 6.61 -7.09
C ILE A 643 -36.20 7.13 -7.61
N LYS A 644 -36.03 8.46 -7.58
CA LYS A 644 -34.74 9.10 -7.84
C LYS A 644 -33.78 8.78 -6.71
N HIS A 645 -32.56 8.39 -7.06
CA HIS A 645 -31.52 8.05 -6.11
C HIS A 645 -30.14 8.32 -6.72
N GLU A 646 -29.16 8.57 -5.87
CA GLU A 646 -27.75 8.68 -6.24
C GLU A 646 -26.98 7.43 -5.81
N LEU A 647 -25.85 7.15 -6.47
CA LEU A 647 -25.04 5.95 -6.25
C LEU A 647 -23.57 6.31 -5.98
N LEU A 648 -23.04 5.85 -4.86
CA LEU A 648 -21.65 6.03 -4.42
C LEU A 648 -20.90 4.70 -4.59
N ASN A 649 -19.96 4.65 -5.54
CA ASN A 649 -19.22 3.44 -5.91
C ASN A 649 -17.72 3.51 -5.58
N ALA A 650 -17.27 4.53 -4.84
CA ALA A 650 -15.86 4.78 -4.52
C ALA A 650 -14.95 4.88 -5.75
N ARG A 651 -15.43 5.53 -6.81
CA ARG A 651 -14.69 5.78 -8.07
C ARG A 651 -14.29 7.26 -8.26
N HIS A 652 -15.05 8.19 -7.71
CA HIS A 652 -14.82 9.64 -7.91
C HIS A 652 -15.08 10.40 -6.60
N HIS A 653 -14.05 10.52 -5.75
CA HIS A 653 -14.21 11.00 -4.38
C HIS A 653 -14.79 12.42 -4.26
N ASP A 654 -14.39 13.36 -5.12
CA ASP A 654 -14.89 14.75 -5.11
C ASP A 654 -16.41 14.79 -5.37
N ARG A 655 -16.86 14.11 -6.44
CA ARG A 655 -18.29 14.03 -6.80
C ARG A 655 -19.09 13.26 -5.75
N GLU A 656 -18.51 12.23 -5.16
CA GLU A 656 -19.12 11.49 -4.06
C GLU A 656 -19.29 12.35 -2.80
N ALA A 657 -18.33 13.22 -2.48
CA ALA A 657 -18.44 14.13 -1.33
C ALA A 657 -19.60 15.14 -1.50
N GLN A 658 -19.81 15.67 -2.71
CA GLN A 658 -20.98 16.50 -3.00
C GLN A 658 -22.29 15.72 -2.80
N ILE A 659 -22.40 14.52 -3.39
CA ILE A 659 -23.59 13.65 -3.24
C ILE A 659 -23.87 13.34 -1.76
N VAL A 660 -22.84 13.06 -0.96
CA VAL A 660 -22.97 12.77 0.48
C VAL A 660 -23.45 14.00 1.26
N THR A 661 -22.99 15.19 0.89
CA THR A 661 -23.44 16.46 1.50
C THR A 661 -24.94 16.69 1.24
N ASP A 662 -25.41 16.35 0.03
CA ASP A 662 -26.82 16.45 -0.37
C ASP A 662 -27.69 15.26 0.08
N ALA A 663 -27.10 14.17 0.60
CA ALA A 663 -27.83 12.98 1.05
C ALA A 663 -28.75 13.22 2.26
N GLY A 664 -28.60 14.34 2.98
CA GLY A 664 -29.43 14.74 4.12
C GLY A 664 -30.65 15.60 3.76
N GLN A 665 -30.89 15.86 2.47
CA GLN A 665 -31.98 16.70 1.98
C GLN A 665 -33.33 15.95 1.93
N ILE A 666 -34.43 16.70 1.85
CA ILE A 666 -35.81 16.17 1.88
C ILE A 666 -36.01 15.13 0.77
N GLY A 667 -36.36 13.90 1.16
CA GLY A 667 -36.61 12.78 0.23
C GLY A 667 -35.38 12.29 -0.55
N ALA A 668 -34.16 12.69 -0.19
CA ALA A 668 -32.95 12.18 -0.84
C ALA A 668 -32.80 10.66 -0.60
N VAL A 669 -32.44 9.90 -1.63
CA VAL A 669 -32.14 8.47 -1.53
C VAL A 669 -30.74 8.24 -2.07
N THR A 670 -29.85 7.70 -1.25
CA THR A 670 -28.45 7.48 -1.61
C THR A 670 -28.10 6.02 -1.36
N ILE A 671 -27.51 5.36 -2.35
CA ILE A 671 -26.95 4.01 -2.21
C ILE A 671 -25.43 4.14 -2.07
N ALA A 672 -24.84 3.52 -1.06
CA ALA A 672 -23.40 3.50 -0.82
C ALA A 672 -22.85 2.08 -0.86
N THR A 673 -21.90 1.83 -1.76
CA THR A 673 -21.13 0.58 -1.76
C THR A 673 -20.06 0.63 -0.68
N ASN A 674 -20.07 -0.37 0.22
CA ASN A 674 -19.29 -0.45 1.44
C ASN A 674 -19.41 0.85 2.27
N MET A 675 -18.34 1.65 2.28
CA MET A 675 -18.28 2.95 2.96
C MET A 675 -17.85 4.07 2.00
N ALA A 676 -18.30 4.02 0.74
CA ALA A 676 -18.18 5.16 -0.18
C ALA A 676 -18.76 6.44 0.48
N GLY A 677 -18.13 7.59 0.23
CA GLY A 677 -18.43 8.82 0.98
C GLY A 677 -17.85 8.91 2.39
N ARG A 678 -16.77 8.18 2.71
CA ARG A 678 -16.05 8.33 4.01
C ARG A 678 -15.37 9.69 4.13
N GLY A 679 -15.13 10.12 5.37
CA GLY A 679 -14.62 11.45 5.72
C GLY A 679 -15.59 12.62 5.51
N THR A 680 -16.76 12.41 4.88
CA THR A 680 -17.75 13.47 4.62
C THR A 680 -18.99 13.35 5.52
N ASP A 681 -19.53 14.50 5.95
CA ASP A 681 -20.70 14.60 6.81
C ASP A 681 -22.00 14.73 6.00
N ILE A 682 -23.09 14.14 6.49
CA ILE A 682 -24.42 14.23 5.91
C ILE A 682 -25.19 15.29 6.71
N LYS A 683 -25.21 16.52 6.22
CA LYS A 683 -25.92 17.63 6.89
C LYS A 683 -27.43 17.50 6.66
N LEU A 684 -28.20 17.43 7.74
CA LEU A 684 -29.66 17.32 7.66
C LEU A 684 -30.32 18.66 7.33
N ALA A 685 -31.30 18.65 6.43
CA ALA A 685 -32.20 19.78 6.23
C ALA A 685 -33.06 20.03 7.49
N PRO A 686 -33.33 21.28 7.90
CA PRO A 686 -34.17 21.57 9.06
C PRO A 686 -35.55 20.89 9.05
N GLU A 687 -36.13 20.70 7.86
CA GLU A 687 -37.45 20.10 7.63
C GLU A 687 -37.48 18.58 7.87
N VAL A 688 -36.34 17.89 7.84
CA VAL A 688 -36.27 16.44 8.11
C VAL A 688 -36.13 16.14 9.61
N VAL A 689 -35.77 17.14 10.42
CA VAL A 689 -35.69 17.06 11.89
C VAL A 689 -37.07 17.38 12.48
N ARG A 690 -37.90 16.35 12.65
CA ARG A 690 -39.32 16.44 13.05
C ARG A 690 -39.57 16.48 14.56
N ILE A 691 -38.53 16.72 15.34
CA ILE A 691 -38.63 16.94 16.79
C ILE A 691 -38.19 18.36 17.11
N ASP A 692 -38.73 18.93 18.18
CA ASP A 692 -38.39 20.30 18.61
C ASP A 692 -36.87 20.43 18.81
N ARG A 693 -36.27 21.48 18.24
CA ARG A 693 -34.83 21.75 18.35
C ARG A 693 -34.40 21.94 19.79
N ALA A 694 -35.28 22.45 20.67
CA ALA A 694 -35.02 22.53 22.10
C ALA A 694 -34.85 21.14 22.77
N ILE A 695 -35.43 20.08 22.19
CA ILE A 695 -35.22 18.69 22.63
C ILE A 695 -33.87 18.16 22.11
N VAL A 696 -33.49 18.50 20.87
CA VAL A 696 -32.17 18.16 20.30
C VAL A 696 -31.03 18.82 21.09
N GLU A 697 -31.25 20.05 21.56
CA GLU A 697 -30.30 20.82 22.37
C GLU A 697 -30.34 20.47 23.88
N SER A 698 -31.27 19.60 24.30
CA SER A 698 -31.39 19.15 25.69
C SER A 698 -30.41 18.02 26.05
N GLY A 699 -30.36 17.66 27.33
CA GLY A 699 -29.69 16.44 27.81
C GLY A 699 -30.53 15.15 27.70
N LEU A 700 -31.72 15.18 27.11
CA LEU A 700 -32.64 14.02 27.08
C LEU A 700 -32.14 12.92 26.12
N THR A 701 -32.28 11.67 26.55
CA THR A 701 -31.92 10.45 25.81
C THR A 701 -33.16 9.73 25.24
N LEU A 702 -32.93 8.67 24.46
CA LEU A 702 -34.00 7.83 23.87
C LEU A 702 -34.94 7.17 24.90
N ASP A 703 -34.46 6.90 26.11
CA ASP A 703 -35.22 6.24 27.17
C ASP A 703 -35.98 7.25 28.06
N ASP A 704 -35.73 8.55 27.89
CA ASP A 704 -36.41 9.61 28.62
C ASP A 704 -37.80 9.92 28.06
N LYS A 705 -38.64 10.53 28.91
CA LYS A 705 -39.96 11.01 28.53
C LYS A 705 -39.88 12.41 27.93
N LEU A 706 -40.51 12.58 26.77
CA LEU A 706 -40.77 13.88 26.18
C LEU A 706 -41.75 14.68 27.06
N PRO A 707 -41.86 16.02 26.89
CA PRO A 707 -42.83 16.85 27.62
C PRO A 707 -44.30 16.36 27.49
N ALA A 708 -44.63 15.67 26.40
CA ALA A 708 -45.93 15.03 26.16
C ALA A 708 -46.14 13.70 26.93
N GLY A 709 -45.18 13.25 27.74
CA GLY A 709 -45.26 12.05 28.58
C GLY A 709 -44.91 10.71 27.90
N GLN A 710 -44.83 10.69 26.57
CA GLN A 710 -44.37 9.54 25.77
C GLN A 710 -42.83 9.39 25.85
N VAL A 711 -42.33 8.15 25.86
CA VAL A 711 -40.88 7.85 25.79
C VAL A 711 -40.36 8.17 24.39
N MET A 712 -39.20 8.85 24.30
CA MET A 712 -38.64 9.32 23.02
C MET A 712 -38.47 8.21 21.99
N ARG A 713 -37.96 7.02 22.37
CA ARG A 713 -37.87 5.85 21.47
C ARG A 713 -39.20 5.53 20.79
N LYS A 714 -40.28 5.43 21.57
CA LYS A 714 -41.62 5.10 21.05
C LYS A 714 -42.18 6.22 20.17
N HIS A 715 -41.87 7.48 20.50
CA HIS A 715 -42.27 8.61 19.68
C HIS A 715 -41.60 8.58 18.29
N LEU A 716 -40.29 8.29 18.22
CA LEU A 716 -39.52 8.19 16.97
C LEU A 716 -39.86 6.94 16.14
N GLU A 717 -40.27 5.86 16.81
CA GLU A 717 -40.81 4.65 16.17
C GLU A 717 -42.14 4.92 15.46
N GLU A 718 -43.05 5.67 16.09
CA GLU A 718 -44.32 6.10 15.50
C GLU A 718 -44.16 7.26 14.51
N ASN A 719 -43.16 8.14 14.70
CA ASN A 719 -42.93 9.35 13.91
C ASN A 719 -41.44 9.43 13.48
N PRO A 720 -41.05 8.74 12.39
CA PRO A 720 -39.67 8.74 11.92
C PRO A 720 -39.19 10.14 11.54
N SER A 721 -37.94 10.43 11.92
CA SER A 721 -37.33 11.76 11.90
C SER A 721 -35.82 11.63 11.65
N GLY A 722 -35.21 12.61 10.97
CA GLY A 722 -33.80 12.62 10.60
C GLY A 722 -33.42 11.58 9.54
N LEU A 723 -32.13 11.25 9.44
CA LEU A 723 -31.60 10.28 8.47
C LEU A 723 -32.02 8.85 8.82
N GLN A 724 -32.44 8.10 7.80
CA GLN A 724 -32.76 6.67 7.91
C GLN A 724 -31.66 5.84 7.26
N VAL A 725 -30.98 5.01 8.03
CA VAL A 725 -29.88 4.16 7.53
C VAL A 725 -30.36 2.72 7.39
N ILE A 726 -30.18 2.14 6.21
CA ILE A 726 -30.56 0.77 5.88
C ILE A 726 -29.32 0.00 5.45
N GLY A 727 -28.91 -1.03 6.21
CA GLY A 727 -27.89 -1.99 5.78
C GLY A 727 -28.51 -3.15 5.03
N THR A 728 -27.97 -3.53 3.87
CA THR A 728 -28.52 -4.61 3.03
C THR A 728 -27.98 -6.00 3.36
N GLU A 729 -26.84 -6.05 4.06
CA GLU A 729 -26.11 -7.23 4.55
C GLU A 729 -25.32 -6.84 5.81
N ARG A 730 -24.78 -7.83 6.52
CA ARG A 730 -23.81 -7.63 7.62
C ARG A 730 -22.40 -7.69 7.05
N HIS A 731 -21.55 -6.73 7.38
CA HIS A 731 -20.13 -6.81 7.01
C HIS A 731 -19.41 -7.88 7.85
N GLU A 732 -18.24 -8.32 7.40
CA GLU A 732 -17.38 -9.25 8.16
C GLU A 732 -17.03 -8.70 9.55
N ALA A 733 -16.68 -7.40 9.60
CA ALA A 733 -16.33 -6.70 10.82
C ALA A 733 -17.48 -5.84 11.35
N ARG A 734 -17.80 -6.00 12.64
CA ARG A 734 -18.87 -5.29 13.35
C ARG A 734 -18.64 -3.78 13.39
N ARG A 735 -17.38 -3.33 13.37
CA ARG A 735 -17.05 -1.89 13.32
C ARG A 735 -17.55 -1.22 12.03
N ILE A 736 -17.51 -1.90 10.89
CA ILE A 736 -18.01 -1.35 9.60
C ILE A 736 -19.53 -1.12 9.69
N ASP A 737 -20.26 -2.08 10.27
CA ASP A 737 -21.69 -1.88 10.57
C ASP A 737 -21.94 -0.71 11.54
N ARG A 738 -21.09 -0.52 12.55
CA ARG A 738 -21.17 0.63 13.47
C ARG A 738 -20.90 1.95 12.73
N GLN A 739 -19.94 2.00 11.81
CA GLN A 739 -19.68 3.18 10.98
C GLN A 739 -20.84 3.53 10.06
N LEU A 740 -21.50 2.54 9.44
CA LEU A 740 -22.71 2.74 8.65
C LEU A 740 -23.84 3.33 9.51
N ARG A 741 -24.13 2.74 10.68
CA ARG A 741 -25.09 3.31 11.65
C ARG A 741 -24.72 4.74 12.09
N GLY A 742 -23.42 4.98 12.31
CA GLY A 742 -22.83 6.26 12.70
C GLY A 742 -23.00 7.39 11.68
N ARG A 743 -23.48 7.10 10.46
CA ARG A 743 -23.90 8.14 9.52
C ARG A 743 -25.10 8.95 10.02
N SER A 744 -25.93 8.34 10.87
CA SER A 744 -27.15 8.94 11.43
C SER A 744 -27.02 9.30 12.92
N GLY A 745 -27.77 10.33 13.34
CA GLY A 745 -27.91 10.79 14.73
C GLY A 745 -26.67 11.49 15.29
N ARG A 746 -26.01 12.30 14.46
CA ARG A 746 -24.83 13.09 14.80
C ARG A 746 -25.21 14.33 15.61
N GLN A 747 -24.34 14.81 16.51
CA GLN A 747 -24.62 15.96 17.39
C GLN A 747 -26.01 15.91 18.09
N GLY A 748 -26.46 14.70 18.42
CA GLY A 748 -27.74 14.44 19.06
C GLY A 748 -28.98 14.55 18.17
N ASP A 749 -28.83 14.66 16.85
CA ASP A 749 -29.95 14.62 15.90
C ASP A 749 -30.75 13.31 16.01
N PRO A 750 -32.06 13.33 15.63
CA PRO A 750 -32.84 12.11 15.48
C PRO A 750 -32.38 11.31 14.26
N GLY A 751 -32.76 10.04 14.23
CA GLY A 751 -32.53 9.17 13.08
C GLY A 751 -32.84 7.71 13.43
N SER A 752 -32.72 6.81 12.47
CA SER A 752 -32.81 5.37 12.75
C SER A 752 -31.80 4.56 11.95
N SER A 753 -31.53 3.34 12.40
CA SER A 753 -30.84 2.33 11.59
C SER A 753 -31.54 0.97 11.65
N ARG A 754 -31.56 0.24 10.53
CA ARG A 754 -32.07 -1.13 10.44
C ARG A 754 -31.21 -1.93 9.45
N PHE A 755 -31.03 -3.23 9.69
CA PHE A 755 -30.39 -4.14 8.74
C PHE A 755 -31.39 -5.16 8.22
N TYR A 756 -31.33 -5.45 6.92
CA TYR A 756 -32.09 -6.47 6.22
C TYR A 756 -31.12 -7.59 5.84
N LEU A 757 -31.41 -8.84 6.20
CA LEU A 757 -30.48 -9.98 6.05
C LEU A 757 -31.20 -11.20 5.45
N SER A 758 -30.45 -12.12 4.85
CA SER A 758 -30.96 -13.40 4.35
C SER A 758 -30.08 -14.57 4.80
N LEU A 759 -30.66 -15.77 4.94
CA LEU A 759 -29.90 -17.01 5.12
C LEU A 759 -28.96 -17.34 3.94
N GLU A 760 -29.22 -16.75 2.76
CA GLU A 760 -28.41 -16.87 1.55
C GLU A 760 -27.23 -15.87 1.51
N ASP A 761 -27.14 -14.92 2.45
CA ASP A 761 -26.03 -13.96 2.54
C ASP A 761 -24.72 -14.67 2.92
N ASP A 762 -23.59 -14.17 2.43
CA ASP A 762 -22.34 -14.94 2.46
C ASP A 762 -21.79 -15.15 3.88
N LEU A 763 -21.96 -14.16 4.77
CA LEU A 763 -21.71 -14.31 6.21
C LEU A 763 -22.59 -15.41 6.86
N MET A 764 -23.82 -15.61 6.38
CA MET A 764 -24.73 -16.65 6.91
C MET A 764 -24.40 -18.03 6.35
N ARG A 765 -23.96 -18.11 5.09
CA ARG A 765 -23.48 -19.36 4.45
C ARG A 765 -22.28 -19.95 5.19
N LEU A 766 -21.36 -19.11 5.68
CA LEU A 766 -20.20 -19.54 6.48
C LEU A 766 -20.59 -20.14 7.85
N PHE A 767 -21.80 -19.91 8.35
CA PHE A 767 -22.21 -20.24 9.73
C PHE A 767 -23.51 -21.06 9.82
N GLY A 768 -23.55 -22.19 9.11
CA GLY A 768 -24.52 -23.25 9.38
C GLY A 768 -25.97 -22.87 9.10
N SER A 769 -26.20 -22.10 8.04
CA SER A 769 -27.53 -21.70 7.53
C SER A 769 -28.53 -22.86 7.48
N GLU A 770 -28.09 -24.07 7.10
CA GLU A 770 -28.90 -25.30 7.11
C GLU A 770 -29.58 -25.59 8.46
N ARG A 771 -28.91 -25.34 9.60
CA ARG A 771 -29.49 -25.57 10.93
C ARG A 771 -30.55 -24.52 11.28
N ILE A 772 -30.39 -23.29 10.79
CA ILE A 772 -31.35 -22.21 11.01
C ILE A 772 -32.56 -22.40 10.08
N GLY A 773 -32.33 -22.74 8.81
CA GLY A 773 -33.36 -23.11 7.84
C GLY A 773 -34.20 -24.31 8.32
N ALA A 774 -33.56 -25.39 8.80
CA ALA A 774 -34.28 -26.54 9.35
C ALA A 774 -35.08 -26.24 10.63
N VAL A 775 -34.78 -25.12 11.32
CA VAL A 775 -35.62 -24.61 12.41
C VAL A 775 -36.79 -23.79 11.86
N MET A 776 -36.60 -22.98 10.80
CA MET A 776 -37.69 -22.29 10.10
C MET A 776 -38.71 -23.27 9.52
N ASP A 777 -38.24 -24.34 8.85
CA ASP A 777 -39.11 -25.38 8.27
C ASP A 777 -39.92 -26.13 9.34
N LYS A 778 -39.41 -26.21 10.58
CA LYS A 778 -40.13 -26.77 11.73
C LYS A 778 -41.07 -25.79 12.43
N LEU A 779 -40.83 -24.50 12.29
CA LEU A 779 -41.69 -23.44 12.84
C LEU A 779 -42.82 -23.07 11.86
N GLY A 780 -42.70 -23.45 10.58
CA GLY A 780 -43.74 -23.22 9.57
C GLY A 780 -43.77 -21.80 9.01
N ALA A 781 -42.63 -21.12 8.98
CA ALA A 781 -42.54 -19.73 8.53
C ALA A 781 -42.98 -19.56 7.06
N GLU A 782 -43.87 -18.60 6.81
CA GLU A 782 -44.45 -18.35 5.47
C GLU A 782 -43.53 -17.48 4.58
N GLU A 783 -43.78 -17.46 3.26
CA GLU A 783 -42.97 -16.68 2.30
C GLU A 783 -43.11 -15.17 2.57
N GLY A 784 -42.00 -14.54 2.97
CA GLY A 784 -41.96 -13.11 3.35
C GLY A 784 -42.12 -12.83 4.85
N GLU A 785 -42.25 -13.85 5.71
CA GLU A 785 -42.31 -13.67 7.16
C GLU A 785 -40.95 -13.26 7.76
N VAL A 786 -40.95 -12.21 8.60
CA VAL A 786 -39.72 -11.63 9.17
C VAL A 786 -39.37 -12.28 10.50
N ILE A 787 -38.12 -12.75 10.64
CA ILE A 787 -37.62 -13.29 11.91
C ILE A 787 -36.96 -12.19 12.74
N GLU A 788 -37.69 -11.63 13.69
CA GLU A 788 -37.16 -10.74 14.74
C GLU A 788 -36.76 -11.56 15.99
N ALA A 789 -35.72 -12.39 15.85
CA ALA A 789 -35.24 -13.26 16.93
C ALA A 789 -33.84 -12.87 17.41
N GLY A 790 -33.73 -12.20 18.55
CA GLY A 790 -32.46 -11.82 19.18
C GLY A 790 -31.51 -12.99 19.56
N MET A 791 -31.93 -14.24 19.35
CA MET A 791 -31.03 -15.41 19.36
C MET A 791 -30.18 -15.48 18.08
N VAL A 792 -30.76 -15.17 16.92
CA VAL A 792 -30.09 -15.19 15.62
C VAL A 792 -29.09 -14.02 15.52
N THR A 793 -29.47 -12.83 15.98
CA THR A 793 -28.56 -11.67 16.09
C THR A 793 -27.30 -12.01 16.88
N LYS A 794 -27.41 -12.75 18.00
CA LYS A 794 -26.24 -13.20 18.79
C LYS A 794 -25.39 -14.26 18.08
N SER A 795 -25.98 -15.06 17.18
CA SER A 795 -25.22 -15.98 16.33
C SER A 795 -24.43 -15.22 15.25
N ILE A 796 -25.03 -14.17 14.67
CA ILE A 796 -24.36 -13.25 13.74
C ILE A 796 -23.21 -12.52 14.42
N GLU A 797 -23.40 -11.97 15.63
CA GLU A 797 -22.32 -11.32 16.39
C GLU A 797 -21.13 -12.28 16.67
N ARG A 798 -21.41 -13.57 16.88
CA ARG A 798 -20.37 -14.61 17.05
C ARG A 798 -19.69 -14.96 15.74
N ALA A 799 -20.42 -14.93 14.62
CA ALA A 799 -19.88 -15.13 13.29
C ALA A 799 -18.87 -14.02 12.95
N GLN A 800 -19.30 -12.75 13.06
CA GLN A 800 -18.44 -11.57 12.87
C GLN A 800 -17.18 -11.67 13.73
N LYS A 801 -17.32 -11.90 15.06
CA LYS A 801 -16.16 -12.03 15.95
C LYS A 801 -15.18 -13.15 15.57
N LYS A 802 -15.66 -14.25 14.96
CA LYS A 802 -14.78 -15.33 14.49
C LYS A 802 -14.07 -14.96 13.19
N VAL A 803 -14.73 -14.22 12.30
CA VAL A 803 -14.10 -13.71 11.06
C VAL A 803 -13.07 -12.63 11.40
N GLU A 804 -13.40 -11.67 12.28
CA GLU A 804 -12.48 -10.67 12.84
C GLU A 804 -11.23 -11.35 13.43
N GLY A 805 -11.40 -12.37 14.29
CA GLY A 805 -10.28 -13.12 14.87
C GLY A 805 -9.39 -13.82 13.84
N ARG A 806 -9.98 -14.44 12.80
CA ARG A 806 -9.21 -15.03 11.69
C ARG A 806 -8.45 -13.97 10.89
N ASN A 807 -9.07 -12.81 10.64
CA ASN A 807 -8.46 -11.71 9.89
C ASN A 807 -7.29 -11.10 10.69
N PHE A 808 -7.42 -11.01 12.02
CA PHE A 808 -6.32 -10.65 12.92
C PHE A 808 -5.17 -11.67 12.89
N GLU A 809 -5.46 -12.97 12.99
CA GLU A 809 -4.44 -14.03 12.89
C GLU A 809 -3.66 -13.95 11.56
N MET A 810 -4.34 -13.70 10.44
CA MET A 810 -3.68 -13.50 9.13
C MET A 810 -2.77 -12.26 9.11
N ARG A 811 -3.24 -11.10 9.62
CA ARG A 811 -2.41 -9.88 9.68
C ARG A 811 -1.20 -10.04 10.59
N LYS A 812 -1.39 -10.69 11.74
CA LYS A 812 -0.30 -11.00 12.67
C LYS A 812 0.74 -11.91 12.01
N HIS A 813 0.32 -12.93 11.27
CA HIS A 813 1.23 -13.81 10.56
C HIS A 813 1.99 -13.07 9.43
N VAL A 814 1.35 -12.14 8.71
CA VAL A 814 2.07 -11.28 7.73
C VAL A 814 3.13 -10.40 8.42
N LEU A 815 2.79 -9.80 9.56
CA LEU A 815 3.71 -8.98 10.35
C LEU A 815 4.88 -9.78 10.91
N GLU A 816 4.65 -10.98 11.45
CA GLU A 816 5.70 -11.82 12.04
C GLU A 816 6.81 -12.22 11.05
N TYR A 817 6.48 -12.26 9.75
CA TYR A 817 7.44 -12.53 8.66
C TYR A 817 8.10 -11.24 8.16
N ASP A 818 7.35 -10.13 8.00
CA ASP A 818 7.94 -8.84 7.64
C ASP A 818 8.84 -8.28 8.76
N ASP A 819 8.62 -8.62 10.03
CA ASP A 819 9.51 -8.22 11.14
C ASP A 819 10.93 -8.77 10.99
N VAL A 820 11.08 -9.97 10.39
CA VAL A 820 12.41 -10.53 10.05
C VAL A 820 13.06 -9.69 8.96
N MET A 821 12.30 -9.40 7.90
CA MET A 821 12.77 -8.60 6.79
C MET A 821 13.01 -7.14 7.17
N ASN A 822 12.28 -6.61 8.14
CA ASN A 822 12.46 -5.25 8.63
C ASN A 822 13.77 -5.08 9.39
N GLN A 823 14.20 -6.10 10.16
CA GLN A 823 15.52 -6.09 10.80
C GLN A 823 16.65 -6.07 9.75
N GLN A 824 16.56 -6.92 8.73
CA GLN A 824 17.53 -6.97 7.62
C GLN A 824 17.53 -5.66 6.81
N ARG A 825 16.34 -5.16 6.47
CA ARG A 825 16.10 -3.88 5.78
C ARG A 825 16.72 -2.71 6.53
N GLN A 826 16.60 -2.65 7.86
CA GLN A 826 17.20 -1.60 8.67
C GLN A 826 18.73 -1.61 8.58
N VAL A 827 19.36 -2.79 8.64
CA VAL A 827 20.83 -2.92 8.47
C VAL A 827 21.26 -2.45 7.07
N ILE A 828 20.59 -2.92 6.01
CA ILE A 828 20.92 -2.55 4.63
C ILE A 828 20.67 -1.06 4.35
N TYR A 829 19.55 -0.50 4.82
CA TYR A 829 19.22 0.91 4.61
C TYR A 829 20.14 1.85 5.40
N ASN A 830 20.57 1.45 6.61
CA ASN A 830 21.58 2.18 7.35
C ASN A 830 22.94 2.11 6.62
N ARG A 831 23.41 0.91 6.21
CA ARG A 831 24.67 0.77 5.45
C ARG A 831 24.65 1.61 4.16
N ARG A 832 23.52 1.63 3.44
CA ARG A 832 23.31 2.47 2.25
C ARG A 832 23.34 3.96 2.59
N ARG A 833 22.64 4.38 3.65
CA ARG A 833 22.61 5.78 4.12
C ARG A 833 24.00 6.26 4.50
N ASP A 834 24.79 5.45 5.19
CA ASP A 834 26.18 5.77 5.52
C ASP A 834 27.04 6.03 4.27
N VAL A 835 26.95 5.17 3.23
CA VAL A 835 27.66 5.40 1.95
C VAL A 835 27.20 6.71 1.29
N LEU A 836 25.92 7.05 1.43
CA LEU A 836 25.30 8.22 0.80
C LEU A 836 25.63 9.54 1.54
N GLU A 837 25.71 9.53 2.87
CA GLU A 837 25.89 10.72 3.73
C GLU A 837 27.36 11.08 3.98
N ARG A 838 28.30 10.12 3.93
CA ARG A 838 29.75 10.36 4.09
C ARG A 838 30.35 11.08 2.88
N GLU A 839 31.54 11.67 3.02
CA GLU A 839 32.30 12.24 1.88
C GLU A 839 33.00 11.15 1.04
N SER A 840 33.41 10.04 1.66
CA SER A 840 34.06 8.88 1.03
C SER A 840 33.46 7.57 1.54
N ALA A 841 33.59 6.49 0.76
CA ALA A 841 33.27 5.13 1.18
C ALA A 841 34.51 4.33 1.65
N GLN A 842 35.66 4.99 1.84
CA GLN A 842 36.95 4.33 2.14
C GLN A 842 36.88 3.42 3.36
N ASP A 843 36.41 3.92 4.51
CA ASP A 843 36.34 3.13 5.75
C ASP A 843 35.55 1.82 5.55
N GLN A 844 34.48 1.88 4.77
CA GLN A 844 33.60 0.75 4.48
C GLN A 844 34.26 -0.23 3.51
N ILE A 845 35.06 0.26 2.57
CA ILE A 845 35.85 -0.57 1.66
C ILE A 845 37.03 -1.21 2.39
N GLU A 846 37.66 -0.51 3.34
CA GLU A 846 38.72 -1.06 4.18
C GLU A 846 38.18 -2.13 5.14
N GLU A 847 37.01 -1.91 5.76
CA GLU A 847 36.26 -2.94 6.50
C GLU A 847 35.96 -4.17 5.61
N MET A 848 35.41 -3.97 4.40
CA MET A 848 35.17 -5.05 3.44
C MET A 848 36.46 -5.78 3.03
N ILE A 849 37.59 -5.09 2.93
CA ILE A 849 38.90 -5.68 2.60
C ILE A 849 39.35 -6.60 3.74
N GLU A 850 39.29 -6.14 4.99
CA GLU A 850 39.66 -6.95 6.16
C GLU A 850 38.76 -8.19 6.28
N GLU A 851 37.43 -8.02 6.18
CA GLU A 851 36.46 -9.13 6.21
C GLU A 851 36.71 -10.14 5.08
N SER A 852 36.93 -9.66 3.86
CA SER A 852 37.16 -10.52 2.68
C SER A 852 38.53 -11.21 2.75
N LEU A 853 39.56 -10.55 3.29
CA LEU A 853 40.88 -11.13 3.46
C LEU A 853 40.86 -12.26 4.50
N ASP A 854 40.17 -12.07 5.63
CA ASP A 854 39.99 -13.12 6.63
C ASP A 854 39.16 -14.29 6.08
N ALA A 855 38.12 -14.02 5.29
CA ALA A 855 37.32 -15.04 4.60
C ALA A 855 38.12 -15.82 3.54
N VAL A 856 39.03 -15.17 2.80
CA VAL A 856 39.92 -15.81 1.82
C VAL A 856 41.04 -16.62 2.51
N LEU A 857 41.50 -16.22 3.69
CA LEU A 857 42.55 -16.96 4.42
C LEU A 857 42.03 -18.19 5.17
N ALA A 858 40.86 -18.09 5.82
CA ALA A 858 40.36 -19.10 6.74
C ALA A 858 40.28 -20.55 6.20
N PRO A 859 39.95 -20.81 4.92
CA PRO A 859 39.91 -22.18 4.39
C PRO A 859 41.29 -22.81 4.11
N TYR A 860 42.34 -21.99 3.94
CA TYR A 860 43.65 -22.42 3.44
C TYR A 860 44.79 -22.28 4.47
N VAL A 861 44.58 -21.49 5.53
CA VAL A 861 45.61 -21.12 6.51
C VAL A 861 45.11 -21.40 7.93
N ASP A 862 45.44 -22.58 8.48
CA ASP A 862 45.31 -22.83 9.92
C ASP A 862 46.57 -22.33 10.66
N PRO A 863 46.47 -21.42 11.65
CA PRO A 863 47.61 -20.95 12.45
C PRO A 863 48.32 -22.03 13.28
N ASN A 864 47.75 -23.22 13.42
CA ASN A 864 48.33 -24.36 14.14
C ASN A 864 49.12 -25.32 13.24
N ASP A 865 48.92 -25.24 11.92
CA ASP A 865 49.59 -26.09 10.93
C ASP A 865 50.94 -25.51 10.48
N ILE A 866 51.73 -26.33 9.78
CA ILE A 866 53.04 -25.93 9.26
C ILE A 866 52.81 -25.08 7.99
N PRO A 867 53.41 -23.89 7.83
CA PRO A 867 53.21 -23.04 6.65
C PRO A 867 53.55 -23.71 5.30
N GLU A 868 54.44 -24.70 5.28
CA GLU A 868 54.75 -25.51 4.09
C GLU A 868 53.60 -26.44 3.66
N GLU A 869 52.68 -26.78 4.57
CA GLU A 869 51.54 -27.70 4.35
C GLU A 869 50.23 -26.96 3.99
N TRP A 870 50.20 -25.62 4.06
CA TRP A 870 49.06 -24.82 3.59
C TRP A 870 48.87 -24.95 2.06
N ASP A 871 47.62 -24.86 1.62
CA ASP A 871 47.29 -24.89 0.19
C ASP A 871 47.53 -23.52 -0.46
N TRP A 872 48.80 -23.27 -0.79
CA TRP A 872 49.27 -22.06 -1.45
C TRP A 872 48.68 -21.86 -2.85
N GLU A 873 48.34 -22.92 -3.57
CA GLU A 873 47.81 -22.83 -4.93
C GLU A 873 46.33 -22.44 -4.91
N GLY A 874 45.54 -23.07 -4.03
CA GLY A 874 44.19 -22.65 -3.69
C GLY A 874 44.13 -21.21 -3.22
N LEU A 875 44.97 -20.81 -2.25
CA LEU A 875 45.02 -19.43 -1.76
C LEU A 875 45.41 -18.41 -2.84
N GLN A 876 46.37 -18.72 -3.72
CA GLN A 876 46.75 -17.82 -4.82
C GLN A 876 45.61 -17.65 -5.83
N ASN A 877 44.89 -18.73 -6.15
CA ASN A 877 43.74 -18.68 -7.06
C ASN A 877 42.56 -17.91 -6.44
N GLU A 878 42.20 -18.20 -5.19
CA GLU A 878 41.07 -17.55 -4.50
C GLU A 878 41.33 -16.05 -4.27
N PHE A 879 42.55 -15.68 -3.85
CA PHE A 879 42.94 -14.28 -3.72
C PHE A 879 42.91 -13.54 -5.07
N SER A 880 43.41 -14.17 -6.14
CA SER A 880 43.38 -13.56 -7.48
C SER A 880 41.97 -13.45 -8.04
N SER A 881 41.05 -14.35 -7.67
CA SER A 881 39.63 -14.32 -8.06
C SER A 881 38.86 -13.19 -7.36
N ASN A 882 39.05 -13.04 -6.04
CA ASN A 882 38.34 -12.02 -5.26
C ASN A 882 38.89 -10.60 -5.50
N PHE A 883 40.21 -10.42 -5.49
CA PHE A 883 40.84 -9.10 -5.53
C PHE A 883 41.38 -8.68 -6.90
N PHE A 884 41.45 -9.57 -7.89
CA PHE A 884 42.11 -9.33 -9.20
C PHE A 884 43.59 -8.91 -9.07
N LEU A 885 44.23 -9.35 -8.00
CA LEU A 885 45.64 -9.10 -7.67
C LEU A 885 46.38 -10.42 -7.55
N GLY A 886 47.58 -10.50 -8.12
CA GLY A 886 48.50 -11.61 -7.91
C GLY A 886 49.46 -11.30 -6.76
N PHE A 887 49.70 -12.27 -5.87
CA PHE A 887 50.77 -12.21 -4.89
C PHE A 887 51.75 -13.38 -5.09
N THR A 888 53.01 -13.18 -4.69
CA THR A 888 54.06 -14.21 -4.79
C THR A 888 54.87 -14.26 -3.50
N VAL A 889 54.84 -15.40 -2.81
CA VAL A 889 55.71 -15.73 -1.67
C VAL A 889 56.79 -16.71 -2.14
N SER A 890 58.06 -16.41 -1.86
CA SER A 890 59.18 -17.27 -2.29
C SER A 890 59.20 -18.60 -1.52
N GLU A 891 59.77 -19.66 -2.10
CA GLU A 891 59.90 -20.97 -1.43
C GLU A 891 60.56 -20.87 -0.04
N SER A 892 61.54 -19.98 0.11
CA SER A 892 62.19 -19.70 1.41
C SER A 892 61.29 -19.00 2.43
N GLU A 893 60.35 -18.16 1.99
CA GLU A 893 59.41 -17.47 2.88
C GLU A 893 58.24 -18.39 3.26
N ARG A 894 57.76 -19.24 2.35
CA ARG A 894 56.71 -20.25 2.62
C ARG A 894 57.05 -21.20 3.78
N ALA A 895 58.33 -21.36 4.11
CA ALA A 895 58.80 -22.19 5.22
C ALA A 895 58.80 -21.47 6.60
N GLU A 896 58.83 -20.13 6.63
CA GLU A 896 59.01 -19.34 7.86
C GLU A 896 57.88 -18.33 8.13
N ILE A 897 57.02 -18.04 7.14
CA ILE A 897 55.95 -17.05 7.26
C ILE A 897 54.79 -17.54 8.14
N GLY A 898 54.56 -16.88 9.28
CA GLY A 898 53.40 -17.15 10.13
C GLY A 898 52.12 -16.51 9.58
N ALA A 899 50.96 -17.05 9.93
CA ALA A 899 49.65 -16.62 9.39
C ALA A 899 49.41 -15.10 9.53
N VAL A 900 49.81 -14.51 10.66
CA VAL A 900 49.71 -13.06 10.92
C VAL A 900 50.59 -12.24 9.95
N ALA A 901 51.79 -12.73 9.62
CA ALA A 901 52.69 -12.04 8.70
C ALA A 901 52.23 -12.17 7.24
N LEU A 902 51.66 -13.32 6.86
CA LEU A 902 51.04 -13.52 5.56
C LEU A 902 49.82 -12.59 5.37
N ARG A 903 48.93 -12.53 6.37
CA ARG A 903 47.78 -11.62 6.38
C ARG A 903 48.22 -10.17 6.17
N GLU A 904 49.23 -9.73 6.92
CA GLU A 904 49.74 -8.36 6.81
C GLU A 904 50.36 -8.05 5.44
N GLN A 905 51.13 -8.98 4.86
CA GLN A 905 51.70 -8.83 3.52
C GLN A 905 50.63 -8.77 2.42
N LEU A 906 49.54 -9.54 2.55
CA LEU A 906 48.40 -9.48 1.63
C LEU A 906 47.61 -8.16 1.81
N ARG A 907 47.40 -7.72 3.06
CA ARG A 907 46.78 -6.43 3.39
C ARG A 907 47.54 -5.25 2.77
N GLU A 908 48.86 -5.20 2.95
CA GLU A 908 49.73 -4.21 2.30
C GLU A 908 49.60 -4.28 0.77
N THR A 909 49.56 -5.47 0.18
CA THR A 909 49.41 -5.66 -1.28
C THR A 909 48.08 -5.08 -1.82
N ILE A 910 46.99 -5.23 -1.06
CA ILE A 910 45.67 -4.68 -1.42
C ILE A 910 45.66 -3.15 -1.24
N GLN A 911 46.18 -2.62 -0.12
CA GLN A 911 46.28 -1.18 0.11
C GLN A 911 47.13 -0.49 -0.98
N ASP A 912 48.30 -1.06 -1.34
CA ASP A 912 49.15 -0.58 -2.43
C ASP A 912 48.38 -0.51 -3.77
N ALA A 913 47.51 -1.48 -4.04
CA ALA A 913 46.70 -1.50 -5.26
C ALA A 913 45.56 -0.45 -5.23
N TYR A 914 44.95 -0.21 -4.07
CA TYR A 914 43.93 0.81 -3.85
C TYR A 914 44.54 2.23 -3.98
N GLU A 915 45.68 2.52 -3.34
CA GLU A 915 46.39 3.81 -3.47
C GLU A 915 46.84 4.09 -4.91
N ARG A 916 47.32 3.07 -5.63
CA ARG A 916 47.67 3.20 -7.05
C ARG A 916 46.46 3.52 -7.93
N ARG A 917 45.25 3.05 -7.57
CA ARG A 917 44.00 3.43 -8.27
C ARG A 917 43.61 4.87 -7.95
N LEU A 918 43.59 5.25 -6.67
CA LEU A 918 43.30 6.60 -6.20
C LEU A 918 44.17 7.64 -6.93
N THR A 919 45.48 7.38 -7.05
CA THR A 919 46.44 8.26 -7.73
C THR A 919 46.35 8.23 -9.25
N THR A 920 45.95 7.12 -9.87
CA THR A 920 45.82 7.00 -11.35
C THR A 920 44.53 7.64 -11.86
N VAL A 921 43.43 7.53 -11.11
CA VAL A 921 42.10 8.04 -11.48
C VAL A 921 41.93 9.51 -11.09
N GLY A 922 42.59 9.92 -10.00
CA GLY A 922 42.36 11.19 -9.34
C GLY A 922 41.34 11.03 -8.20
N GLU A 923 41.69 11.58 -7.03
CA GLU A 923 40.99 11.36 -5.77
C GLU A 923 39.49 11.66 -5.85
N GLU A 924 39.10 12.89 -6.23
CA GLU A 924 37.69 13.33 -6.32
C GLU A 924 36.82 12.40 -7.18
N VAL A 925 37.30 12.00 -8.37
CA VAL A 925 36.58 11.09 -9.27
C VAL A 925 36.52 9.67 -8.69
N PHE A 926 37.58 9.22 -8.02
CA PHE A 926 37.59 7.91 -7.39
C PHE A 926 36.63 7.84 -6.19
N ARG A 927 36.48 8.92 -5.42
CA ARG A 927 35.47 9.05 -4.33
C ARG A 927 34.03 8.98 -4.84
N GLU A 928 33.73 9.54 -6.01
CA GLU A 928 32.41 9.37 -6.63
C GLU A 928 32.19 7.94 -7.14
N VAL A 929 33.23 7.34 -7.75
CA VAL A 929 33.17 5.98 -8.32
C VAL A 929 33.01 4.91 -7.22
N GLU A 930 33.76 4.99 -6.12
CA GLU A 930 33.67 4.03 -5.03
C GLU A 930 32.26 3.99 -4.40
N LYS A 931 31.64 5.17 -4.19
CA LYS A 931 30.26 5.30 -3.74
C LYS A 931 29.26 4.74 -4.75
N ALA A 932 29.43 5.07 -6.03
CA ALA A 932 28.54 4.59 -7.08
C ALA A 932 28.56 3.05 -7.19
N ILE A 933 29.75 2.44 -7.06
CA ILE A 933 29.91 0.99 -7.03
C ILE A 933 29.27 0.40 -5.77
N ALA A 934 29.60 0.91 -4.58
CA ALA A 934 29.05 0.39 -3.32
C ALA A 934 27.51 0.48 -3.27
N LEU A 935 26.91 1.63 -3.63
CA LEU A 935 25.46 1.80 -3.69
C LEU A 935 24.81 0.86 -4.71
N HIS A 936 25.42 0.69 -5.88
CA HIS A 936 24.88 -0.18 -6.93
C HIS A 936 24.97 -1.66 -6.56
N THR A 937 26.09 -2.11 -6.00
CA THR A 937 26.25 -3.49 -5.51
C THR A 937 25.28 -3.78 -4.38
N ILE A 938 25.16 -2.90 -3.38
CA ILE A 938 24.17 -3.04 -2.28
C ILE A 938 22.75 -3.20 -2.86
N ASP A 939 22.36 -2.36 -3.83
CA ASP A 939 21.03 -2.43 -4.45
C ASP A 939 20.79 -3.74 -5.20
N THR A 940 21.77 -4.21 -5.98
CA THR A 940 21.64 -5.44 -6.77
C THR A 940 21.56 -6.67 -5.87
N CYS A 941 22.51 -6.87 -4.96
CA CYS A 941 22.50 -8.03 -4.06
C CYS A 941 21.25 -8.02 -3.15
N TRP A 942 20.77 -6.85 -2.72
CA TRP A 942 19.52 -6.75 -1.94
C TRP A 942 18.29 -7.12 -2.76
N GLN A 943 18.22 -6.73 -4.04
CA GLN A 943 17.11 -7.12 -4.94
C GLN A 943 17.06 -8.63 -5.20
N GLU A 944 18.22 -9.27 -5.33
CA GLU A 944 18.36 -10.73 -5.42
C GLU A 944 17.90 -11.39 -4.11
N HIS A 945 18.41 -10.96 -2.96
CA HIS A 945 18.00 -11.47 -1.65
C HIS A 945 16.49 -11.32 -1.37
N LEU A 946 15.88 -10.20 -1.78
CA LEU A 946 14.42 -10.02 -1.69
C LEU A 946 13.66 -11.10 -2.49
N HIS A 947 14.19 -11.51 -3.65
CA HIS A 947 13.60 -12.58 -4.46
C HIS A 947 13.79 -13.96 -3.82
N GLU A 948 15.02 -14.28 -3.39
CA GLU A 948 15.35 -15.54 -2.70
C GLU A 948 14.49 -15.74 -1.43
N ILE A 949 14.22 -14.65 -0.69
CA ILE A 949 13.37 -14.69 0.51
C ILE A 949 11.90 -14.94 0.18
N ASP A 950 11.35 -14.32 -0.87
CA ASP A 950 9.95 -14.56 -1.26
C ASP A 950 9.76 -16.03 -1.69
N GLU A 951 10.75 -16.65 -2.35
CA GLU A 951 10.76 -18.10 -2.62
C GLU A 951 10.79 -18.95 -1.33
N LEU A 952 11.68 -18.62 -0.38
CA LEU A 952 11.76 -19.30 0.92
C LEU A 952 10.42 -19.25 1.66
N LYS A 953 9.75 -18.09 1.62
CA LYS A 953 8.48 -17.83 2.29
C LYS A 953 7.32 -18.63 1.69
N ASP A 954 7.26 -18.78 0.37
CA ASP A 954 6.27 -19.62 -0.29
C ASP A 954 6.53 -21.12 -0.03
N GLY A 955 7.80 -21.53 0.04
CA GLY A 955 8.20 -22.92 0.35
C GLY A 955 7.97 -23.35 1.81
N ILE A 956 8.08 -22.44 2.79
CA ILE A 956 8.12 -22.81 4.21
C ILE A 956 6.82 -23.43 4.74
N GLY A 957 5.68 -23.18 4.08
CA GLY A 957 4.38 -23.73 4.48
C GLY A 957 4.37 -25.26 4.54
N PHE A 958 5.16 -25.93 3.69
CA PHE A 958 5.26 -27.39 3.65
C PHE A 958 6.05 -27.97 4.83
N VAL A 959 6.94 -27.20 5.47
CA VAL A 959 7.75 -27.65 6.62
C VAL A 959 6.88 -27.94 7.85
N GLY A 960 5.72 -27.29 7.96
CA GLY A 960 4.72 -27.55 9.01
C GLY A 960 4.18 -28.99 9.01
N VAL A 961 4.23 -29.70 7.87
CA VAL A 961 3.83 -31.12 7.77
C VAL A 961 4.77 -32.03 8.60
N GLY A 962 6.02 -31.61 8.81
CA GLY A 962 7.01 -32.31 9.63
C GLY A 962 6.89 -32.06 11.14
N GLY A 963 5.89 -31.29 11.61
CA GLY A 963 5.70 -30.97 13.03
C GLY A 963 6.66 -29.91 13.59
N LYS A 964 7.45 -29.25 12.72
CA LYS A 964 8.25 -28.06 13.02
C LYS A 964 7.39 -26.79 12.92
N ASN A 965 7.82 -25.70 13.55
CA ASN A 965 7.16 -24.39 13.42
C ASN A 965 7.72 -23.64 12.19
N PRO A 966 6.90 -23.34 11.15
CA PRO A 966 7.37 -22.67 9.94
C PRO A 966 8.05 -21.31 10.20
N LEU A 967 7.57 -20.51 11.14
CA LEU A 967 8.15 -19.19 11.43
C LEU A 967 9.58 -19.30 12.00
N ILE A 968 9.89 -20.36 12.76
CA ILE A 968 11.23 -20.56 13.33
C ILE A 968 12.20 -21.00 12.23
N GLU A 969 11.78 -21.89 11.34
CA GLU A 969 12.59 -22.38 10.22
C GLU A 969 12.79 -21.27 9.18
N TYR A 970 11.77 -20.44 8.90
CA TYR A 970 11.88 -19.22 8.10
C TYR A 970 12.90 -18.25 8.69
N LYS A 971 12.82 -17.94 9.99
CA LYS A 971 13.79 -17.06 10.67
C LYS A 971 15.22 -17.58 10.56
N LYS A 972 15.42 -18.90 10.67
CA LYS A 972 16.74 -19.51 10.52
C LYS A 972 17.27 -19.37 9.08
N GLY A 973 16.49 -19.81 8.09
CA GLY A 973 16.89 -19.73 6.68
C GLY A 973 17.14 -18.29 6.23
N ALA A 974 16.23 -17.37 6.55
CA ALA A 974 16.37 -15.96 6.22
C ALA A 974 17.60 -15.30 6.88
N TYR A 975 18.02 -15.76 8.07
CA TYR A 975 19.24 -15.29 8.73
C TYR A 975 20.50 -15.84 8.05
N GLU A 976 20.54 -17.14 7.75
CA GLU A 976 21.66 -17.78 7.03
C GLU A 976 21.87 -17.17 5.63
N MET A 977 20.78 -16.86 4.92
CA MET A 977 20.81 -16.14 3.64
C MET A 977 21.29 -14.70 3.79
N PHE A 978 20.93 -14.02 4.89
CA PHE A 978 21.35 -12.63 5.13
C PHE A 978 22.84 -12.52 5.50
N GLU A 979 23.39 -13.46 6.27
CA GLU A 979 24.85 -13.53 6.47
C GLU A 979 25.58 -13.73 5.14
N SER A 980 25.06 -14.60 4.26
CA SER A 980 25.58 -14.79 2.90
C SER A 980 25.45 -13.52 2.04
N LEU A 981 24.36 -12.75 2.16
CA LEU A 981 24.19 -11.46 1.48
C LEU A 981 25.28 -10.44 1.87
N ILE A 982 25.57 -10.29 3.17
CA ILE A 982 26.58 -9.32 3.63
C ILE A 982 27.97 -9.66 3.06
N GLY A 983 28.35 -10.95 3.07
CA GLY A 983 29.57 -11.44 2.42
C GLY A 983 29.59 -11.19 0.92
N ARG A 984 28.49 -11.50 0.21
CA ARG A 984 28.33 -11.18 -1.23
C ARG A 984 28.57 -9.69 -1.49
N ILE A 985 27.92 -8.79 -0.75
CA ILE A 985 28.06 -7.34 -0.94
C ILE A 985 29.52 -6.90 -0.83
N ALA A 986 30.28 -7.41 0.15
CA ALA A 986 31.70 -7.11 0.30
C ALA A 986 32.51 -7.60 -0.91
N GLN A 987 32.42 -8.90 -1.24
CA GLN A 987 33.14 -9.51 -2.36
C GLN A 987 32.81 -8.84 -3.70
N GLU A 988 31.54 -8.59 -4.00
CA GLU A 988 31.10 -7.96 -5.25
C GLU A 988 31.54 -6.49 -5.34
N THR A 989 31.53 -5.74 -4.23
CA THR A 989 31.99 -4.34 -4.21
C THR A 989 33.48 -4.27 -4.53
N LEU A 990 34.29 -5.10 -3.87
CA LEU A 990 35.73 -5.17 -4.10
C LEU A 990 36.07 -5.67 -5.51
N ARG A 991 35.41 -6.75 -5.96
CA ARG A 991 35.52 -7.25 -7.33
C ARG A 991 35.27 -6.14 -8.35
N ASN A 992 34.15 -5.43 -8.24
CA ASN A 992 33.79 -4.36 -9.16
C ASN A 992 34.81 -3.19 -9.10
N LEU A 993 35.28 -2.82 -7.90
CA LEU A 993 36.29 -1.78 -7.69
C LEU A 993 37.66 -2.12 -8.31
N PHE A 994 38.12 -3.36 -8.16
CA PHE A 994 39.40 -3.84 -8.70
C PHE A 994 39.32 -4.30 -10.17
N GLN A 995 38.16 -4.70 -10.67
CA GLN A 995 37.98 -5.02 -12.09
C GLN A 995 37.88 -3.76 -12.96
N LEU A 996 37.36 -2.64 -12.43
CA LEU A 996 37.12 -1.41 -13.16
C LEU A 996 38.38 -0.92 -13.90
N ARG A 997 38.28 -0.80 -15.23
CA ARG A 997 39.27 -0.15 -16.09
C ARG A 997 38.73 1.20 -16.53
N ILE A 998 39.17 2.28 -15.87
CA ILE A 998 38.81 3.64 -16.27
C ILE A 998 39.67 4.03 -17.47
N ASP A 999 39.05 4.02 -18.66
CA ASP A 999 39.69 4.43 -19.89
C ASP A 999 39.80 5.97 -19.91
N THR A 1000 40.96 6.49 -19.51
CA THR A 1000 41.28 7.92 -19.44
C THR A 1000 41.54 8.53 -20.82
N GLY A 1001 40.67 8.20 -21.79
CA GLY A 1001 40.69 8.70 -23.15
C GLY A 1001 40.27 10.16 -23.22
N ALA A 1002 41.22 11.05 -23.54
CA ALA A 1002 40.98 12.48 -23.76
C ALA A 1002 40.10 12.82 -25.00
N ASP A 1003 39.44 11.82 -25.62
CA ASP A 1003 38.68 11.92 -26.87
C ASP A 1003 37.24 11.34 -26.77
N SER A 1004 36.74 10.97 -25.59
CA SER A 1004 35.40 10.34 -25.42
C SER A 1004 34.31 11.20 -24.75
N LEU A 1005 34.58 12.48 -24.46
CA LEU A 1005 33.65 13.44 -23.81
C LEU A 1005 32.47 13.93 -24.69
N GLN A 1006 31.93 13.08 -25.57
CA GLN A 1006 30.68 13.36 -26.31
C GLN A 1006 29.67 12.19 -26.33
N SER A 1007 29.89 11.06 -25.63
CA SER A 1007 29.02 9.88 -25.80
C SER A 1007 28.83 8.95 -24.57
N SER A 1008 28.62 9.47 -23.36
CA SER A 1008 28.18 8.64 -22.22
C SER A 1008 27.57 9.42 -21.03
N ALA A 1009 26.80 10.48 -21.27
CA ALA A 1009 26.10 11.23 -20.21
C ALA A 1009 24.61 10.84 -20.08
N GLN A 1010 24.34 9.56 -19.80
CA GLN A 1010 23.07 9.11 -19.23
C GLN A 1010 23.32 8.01 -18.19
N PRO A 1011 23.42 8.36 -16.89
CA PRO A 1011 23.08 7.43 -15.83
C PRO A 1011 21.65 6.92 -16.08
N GLY A 1012 21.40 5.65 -15.78
CA GLY A 1012 20.08 5.06 -15.89
C GLY A 1012 19.11 5.74 -14.93
N ARG A 1013 18.42 6.80 -15.38
CA ARG A 1013 17.24 7.31 -14.68
C ARG A 1013 16.31 6.14 -14.46
N ILE A 1014 15.91 5.91 -13.21
CA ILE A 1014 14.61 5.32 -12.90
C ILE A 1014 13.56 6.31 -13.42
N SER A 1015 13.34 6.27 -14.73
CA SER A 1015 12.28 7.01 -15.36
C SER A 1015 11.01 6.27 -14.98
N ALA A 1016 10.23 6.84 -14.06
CA ALA A 1016 8.80 6.68 -14.13
C ALA A 1016 8.40 6.84 -15.61
N VAL A 1017 7.73 5.84 -16.19
CA VAL A 1017 7.49 5.79 -17.64
C VAL A 1017 6.34 6.72 -18.00
N HIS A 1018 6.60 8.02 -17.89
CA HIS A 1018 5.86 9.06 -18.57
C HIS A 1018 6.63 9.47 -19.83
N ARG A 1019 6.33 8.76 -20.92
CA ARG A 1019 6.61 9.25 -22.27
C ARG A 1019 5.30 9.43 -23.03
N ASP A 1020 4.85 10.69 -23.03
CA ASP A 1020 4.02 11.32 -24.05
C ASP A 1020 2.79 10.55 -24.56
N ALA A 1021 1.68 10.67 -23.83
CA ALA A 1021 0.33 10.53 -24.39
C ALA A 1021 -0.16 11.82 -25.09
N THR A 1022 0.74 12.73 -25.49
CA THR A 1022 0.44 14.04 -26.10
C THR A 1022 -0.03 13.95 -27.56
N ASN A 1023 -0.88 12.96 -27.90
CA ASN A 1023 -1.65 13.01 -29.15
C ASN A 1023 -2.93 12.14 -29.23
N MET A 1024 -3.70 12.02 -28.14
CA MET A 1024 -5.11 11.56 -28.21
C MET A 1024 -6.02 12.61 -27.57
N GLY A 1025 -6.66 13.42 -28.40
CA GLY A 1025 -7.40 14.58 -27.95
C GLY A 1025 -8.85 14.28 -27.55
N PHE A 1026 -9.28 14.81 -26.41
CA PHE A 1026 -10.68 15.12 -26.15
C PHE A 1026 -10.87 16.63 -25.97
N ARG A 1027 -11.87 17.19 -26.66
CA ARG A 1027 -12.28 18.59 -26.49
C ARG A 1027 -13.19 18.71 -25.28
N GLY A 1028 -12.61 19.12 -24.15
CA GLY A 1028 -13.35 19.92 -23.16
C GLY A 1028 -13.61 21.32 -23.73
N VAL A 1029 -14.81 21.85 -23.54
CA VAL A 1029 -15.16 23.23 -23.94
C VAL A 1029 -14.96 24.12 -22.73
N GLU A 1030 -14.03 25.07 -22.79
CA GLU A 1030 -13.91 26.09 -21.75
C GLU A 1030 -13.63 27.49 -22.29
N GLN A 1031 -13.98 28.47 -21.47
CA GLN A 1031 -14.24 29.85 -21.88
C GLN A 1031 -13.02 30.74 -21.65
N ALA A 1032 -12.88 31.78 -22.47
CA ALA A 1032 -11.79 32.73 -22.35
C ALA A 1032 -12.06 33.80 -21.27
N PRO A 1033 -11.03 34.22 -20.53
CA PRO A 1033 -10.87 35.60 -20.10
C PRO A 1033 -9.95 36.37 -21.06
N THR A 1034 -10.03 37.70 -21.00
CA THR A 1034 -9.52 38.62 -22.03
C THR A 1034 -8.29 39.42 -21.59
N GLY A 1035 -7.35 39.62 -22.52
CA GLY A 1035 -6.63 40.91 -22.64
C GLY A 1035 -5.09 40.89 -22.62
N GLY A 1036 -4.47 41.71 -23.48
CA GLY A 1036 -3.09 42.20 -23.31
C GLY A 1036 -2.04 41.68 -24.30
N ALA A 1037 -1.46 42.59 -25.09
CA ALA A 1037 -0.24 42.44 -25.91
C ALA A 1037 0.40 43.85 -26.05
N PRO A 1038 1.52 44.11 -26.77
CA PRO A 1038 2.51 43.22 -27.43
C PRO A 1038 4.01 43.63 -27.21
N GLY A 1039 4.97 42.87 -27.79
CA GLY A 1039 6.39 43.27 -27.95
C GLY A 1039 7.12 42.39 -29.00
N GLN A 1040 8.08 42.94 -29.77
CA GLN A 1040 8.60 42.33 -31.03
C GLN A 1040 10.10 41.90 -31.03
N PRO A 1041 10.56 41.06 -32.00
CA PRO A 1041 11.89 40.38 -32.04
C PRO A 1041 12.85 40.85 -33.18
N VAL A 1042 14.13 40.40 -33.20
CA VAL A 1042 15.10 40.68 -34.31
C VAL A 1042 16.19 39.58 -34.54
N ASN A 1043 16.34 39.12 -35.80
CA ASN A 1043 17.49 38.47 -36.55
C ASN A 1043 18.23 37.19 -36.03
N SER A 1044 18.58 36.11 -36.79
CA SER A 1044 19.04 35.81 -38.20
C SER A 1044 20.59 35.80 -38.43
N PRO A 1045 21.19 35.18 -39.50
CA PRO A 1045 20.92 33.89 -40.23
C PRO A 1045 22.16 33.13 -40.85
N SER A 1046 21.98 31.87 -41.36
CA SER A 1046 22.63 31.24 -42.59
C SER A 1046 24.18 31.05 -42.71
N GLN A 1047 24.84 30.24 -43.59
CA GLN A 1047 24.62 29.07 -44.49
C GLN A 1047 26.01 28.64 -45.11
N LEU A 1048 26.24 27.37 -45.56
CA LEU A 1048 26.78 26.95 -46.91
C LEU A 1048 27.49 25.55 -47.02
N ARG A 1049 27.03 24.74 -48.00
CA ARG A 1049 27.64 23.72 -48.93
C ARG A 1049 29.06 23.14 -48.69
N GLY A 1050 29.43 21.89 -49.10
CA GLY A 1050 28.67 20.73 -49.62
C GLY A 1050 29.34 19.92 -50.79
N SER A 1051 29.56 18.60 -50.63
CA SER A 1051 29.78 17.53 -51.67
C SER A 1051 30.24 16.17 -51.07
N GLY A 1052 29.94 14.93 -51.55
CA GLY A 1052 28.83 14.45 -52.39
C GLY A 1052 29.08 13.25 -53.37
N GLY A 1053 29.00 11.97 -52.97
CA GLY A 1053 28.80 10.80 -53.88
C GLY A 1053 29.26 9.38 -53.41
N GLY A 1054 28.42 8.33 -53.59
CA GLY A 1054 28.85 6.91 -53.69
C GLY A 1054 28.16 5.80 -52.84
N SER A 1055 27.07 5.19 -53.35
CA SER A 1055 26.50 3.81 -53.15
C SER A 1055 26.48 3.01 -51.81
N ASP A 1056 25.27 2.51 -51.53
CA ASP A 1056 24.83 1.23 -50.87
C ASP A 1056 24.53 1.08 -49.35
N GLU A 1057 23.40 0.37 -49.12
CA GLU A 1057 22.81 -0.32 -47.95
C GLU A 1057 22.24 0.41 -46.70
N SER A 1058 21.28 -0.29 -46.06
CA SER A 1058 20.55 -0.04 -44.78
C SER A 1058 19.32 0.91 -44.75
N PRO A 1059 18.18 0.50 -44.15
CA PRO A 1059 16.95 1.31 -44.09
C PRO A 1059 16.91 2.28 -42.89
N THR A 1060 16.84 3.57 -43.15
CA THR A 1060 16.75 4.64 -42.13
C THR A 1060 15.38 5.35 -42.10
N ALA A 1061 15.13 6.06 -40.98
CA ALA A 1061 13.83 6.58 -40.59
C ALA A 1061 13.18 7.58 -41.58
N ARG A 1062 11.85 7.50 -41.72
CA ARG A 1062 11.05 8.49 -42.47
C ARG A 1062 10.89 9.78 -41.65
N GLN A 1063 11.54 10.86 -42.09
CA GLN A 1063 11.30 12.22 -41.58
C GLN A 1063 9.89 12.73 -41.95
N PRO A 1064 9.31 13.66 -41.15
CA PRO A 1064 7.96 14.18 -41.38
C PRO A 1064 7.89 15.12 -42.60
N ILE A 1065 6.78 15.01 -43.36
CA ILE A 1065 6.53 15.82 -44.56
C ILE A 1065 6.21 17.27 -44.16
N VAL A 1066 7.13 18.19 -44.45
CA VAL A 1066 6.89 19.64 -44.34
C VAL A 1066 6.05 20.10 -45.52
N ARG A 1067 4.90 20.76 -45.26
CA ARG A 1067 4.05 21.33 -46.31
C ARG A 1067 4.60 22.68 -46.80
N GLU A 1068 4.84 22.80 -48.10
CA GLU A 1068 5.35 24.02 -48.75
C GLU A 1068 4.34 25.18 -48.85
N GLN A 1069 3.08 24.99 -48.41
CA GLN A 1069 2.06 26.05 -48.43
C GLN A 1069 1.35 26.21 -47.08
N PRO A 1070 1.07 27.47 -46.66
CA PRO A 1070 0.37 27.75 -45.40
C PRO A 1070 -1.05 27.16 -45.40
N LYS A 1071 -1.45 26.62 -44.25
CA LYS A 1071 -2.74 25.94 -44.05
C LYS A 1071 -3.90 26.92 -44.30
N VAL A 1072 -4.62 26.74 -45.41
CA VAL A 1072 -5.80 27.58 -45.75
C VAL A 1072 -6.82 27.53 -44.63
N GLY A 1073 -7.06 28.67 -43.97
CA GLY A 1073 -8.00 28.76 -42.86
C GLY A 1073 -9.44 28.45 -43.29
N ARG A 1074 -10.23 27.77 -42.43
CA ARG A 1074 -11.62 27.35 -42.73
C ARG A 1074 -12.52 28.44 -43.32
N ASN A 1075 -12.31 29.70 -42.94
CA ASN A 1075 -13.11 30.85 -43.39
C ASN A 1075 -12.46 31.66 -44.54
N ALA A 1076 -11.25 31.33 -44.98
CA ALA A 1076 -10.59 31.98 -46.12
C ALA A 1076 -11.22 31.56 -47.46
N PRO A 1077 -11.04 32.33 -48.56
CA PRO A 1077 -11.46 31.91 -49.89
C PRO A 1077 -10.83 30.57 -50.28
N CYS A 1078 -11.58 29.69 -50.94
CA CYS A 1078 -11.08 28.39 -51.36
C CYS A 1078 -10.12 28.56 -52.56
N PRO A 1079 -8.90 28.00 -52.53
CA PRO A 1079 -7.87 28.24 -53.55
C PRO A 1079 -8.20 27.67 -54.94
N CYS A 1080 -9.27 26.86 -55.07
CA CYS A 1080 -9.81 26.42 -56.36
C CYS A 1080 -10.56 27.51 -57.15
N GLY A 1081 -10.61 28.76 -56.66
CA GLY A 1081 -11.25 29.88 -57.36
C GLY A 1081 -12.79 29.89 -57.33
N SER A 1082 -13.43 29.00 -56.56
CA SER A 1082 -14.90 28.83 -56.54
C SER A 1082 -15.70 29.98 -55.90
N GLY A 1083 -15.03 31.04 -55.43
CA GLY A 1083 -15.65 32.17 -54.70
C GLY A 1083 -16.19 31.84 -53.30
N LYS A 1084 -16.24 30.57 -52.91
CA LYS A 1084 -16.73 30.12 -51.59
C LYS A 1084 -15.60 30.04 -50.56
N LYS A 1085 -15.95 30.09 -49.27
CA LYS A 1085 -15.01 29.85 -48.16
C LYS A 1085 -14.56 28.38 -48.15
N TYR A 1086 -13.32 28.09 -47.74
CA TYR A 1086 -12.74 26.74 -47.79
C TYR A 1086 -13.64 25.67 -47.14
N LYS A 1087 -14.19 25.95 -45.95
CA LYS A 1087 -15.14 25.05 -45.22
C LYS A 1087 -16.47 24.75 -45.94
N GLN A 1088 -16.79 25.47 -47.02
CA GLN A 1088 -17.98 25.28 -47.85
C GLN A 1088 -17.62 24.80 -49.27
N CYS A 1089 -16.38 24.35 -49.46
CA CYS A 1089 -15.87 23.78 -50.69
C CYS A 1089 -14.94 22.59 -50.35
N HIS A 1090 -13.62 22.72 -50.48
CA HIS A 1090 -12.68 21.60 -50.27
C HIS A 1090 -12.53 21.16 -48.79
N GLY A 1091 -13.00 21.97 -47.83
CA GLY A 1091 -13.04 21.63 -46.40
C GLY A 1091 -14.40 21.12 -45.91
N VAL A 1092 -15.24 20.55 -46.78
CA VAL A 1092 -16.55 19.97 -46.41
C VAL A 1092 -16.45 18.48 -46.05
N ASN A 1093 -15.53 17.73 -46.67
CA ASN A 1093 -15.38 16.28 -46.52
C ASN A 1093 -13.98 15.90 -45.99
N GLY A 1094 -13.54 16.53 -44.90
CA GLY A 1094 -12.24 16.28 -44.26
C GLY A 1094 -12.15 16.85 -42.85
#